data_AF-A0A2V7QDI8-F1
#
_entry.id   AF-A0A2V7QDI8-F1
#
_cell.length_a   1.000
_cell.length_b   1.000
_cell.length_c   1.000
_cell.angle_alpha   90.00
_cell.angle_beta   90.00
_cell.angle_gamma   90.00
#
_symmetry.space_group_name_H-M   'P 1'
#
loop_
_entity.id
_entity.type
_entity.pdbx_description
1 polymer ?
#
loop_
_entity_poly.entity_id
_entity_poly.type
_entity_poly.pdbx_seq_one_letter_code
_entity_poly.pdbx_strand_id
1 'polypeptide(L)'
;MPFQRSEQSVAGRPWTHVGTAPVSEPSRASPGGDADPLADARIRPLLERYCGLARVKHAALGPDHSELRFPQAERPFFRDRASLRVAFSLDALERDPDAEIAVLGSPFLSQLIQAIRARAARLSLGLIAPSAASDPKRVELTIPVRDGTAKRSAMRVAVHPVGRLVARVVLRAGGGVEEAVVESDVYDLSAGTKLDEDLAGAFRDLEAGRIEPADESVAADAGPVPAREPGDLLRLLLSHLQEKSAERVAARRAAAEQALAAELGRLDRYFESILAEQTDPEAIGTVTALAERRRTEEIRRGQVKAIVHPLQLIEAAVLMQRAEWRLESAQGRHATFSAQRSLSGGSAWMLACPHCGRPPATLVICRHDHCGCESCTSRCSVCAEGFCADHGIAHCRVDEQPACDEHVRVCPSCRLQHCTAHEGVCAEDGHTACSACLAPCGSCGRVVCNRHAEQSGADAPKGSRRLCTECLKYCEGGTSEPVGVDEVTECATCGKSVCTAHQAVCAVDGQVHCSRHLRHTDASRRLVCTRHRAGCAEEPMAFFASDEVEECPVCGKSACVAHRAACGYCGRQVCTTDLVRQSGRCATCVQLAAIAEPPEEVVSAARAVTGGGPKASRAWRMARDRSHIVVEIDLGFSRRAVFTLRPGTTAPESVVKHSLLGSKRRQ
;
A
#
# COMPACT_ATOMS: atom_id res chain seq x y z
N MET A 1 33.45 31.66 -39.81
CA MET A 1 32.74 32.79 -39.19
C MET A 1 32.97 32.74 -37.68
N PRO A 2 33.78 33.65 -37.11
CA PRO A 2 34.05 33.70 -35.69
C PRO A 2 33.00 34.59 -35.00
N PHE A 3 32.41 34.11 -33.91
CA PHE A 3 31.53 34.93 -33.06
C PHE A 3 32.35 35.50 -31.89
N GLN A 4 32.36 36.82 -31.82
CA GLN A 4 33.06 37.64 -30.84
C GLN A 4 32.48 37.47 -29.43
N ARG A 5 33.37 37.32 -28.44
CA ARG A 5 33.10 37.63 -27.04
C ARG A 5 32.98 39.13 -26.88
N SER A 6 31.91 39.60 -26.23
CA SER A 6 31.81 40.95 -25.69
C SER A 6 31.95 40.87 -24.17
N GLU A 7 33.10 41.32 -23.67
CA GLU A 7 33.31 41.71 -22.28
C GLU A 7 32.78 43.14 -22.12
N GLN A 8 31.82 43.36 -21.22
CA GLN A 8 31.53 44.67 -20.67
C GLN A 8 31.75 44.61 -19.16
N SER A 9 32.87 45.20 -18.75
CA SER A 9 33.15 45.55 -17.37
C SER A 9 32.40 46.84 -17.03
N VAL A 10 31.61 46.81 -15.96
CA VAL A 10 31.12 48.01 -15.30
C VAL A 10 31.59 47.95 -13.85
N ALA A 11 32.49 48.87 -13.54
CA ALA A 11 33.10 49.05 -12.24
C ALA A 11 32.05 49.32 -11.16
N GLY A 12 32.14 48.56 -10.07
CA GLY A 12 31.37 48.79 -8.86
C GLY A 12 31.76 50.12 -8.20
N ARG A 13 30.75 50.93 -7.88
CA ARG A 13 30.83 51.94 -6.83
C ARG A 13 29.98 51.49 -5.64
N PRO A 14 30.49 51.64 -4.40
CA PRO A 14 29.81 51.22 -3.19
C PRO A 14 28.65 52.16 -2.86
N TRP A 15 27.52 51.58 -2.44
CA TRP A 15 26.39 52.33 -1.93
C TRP A 15 26.68 52.86 -0.53
N THR A 16 26.46 54.16 -0.39
CA THR A 16 26.60 54.96 0.82
C THR A 16 25.51 54.59 1.84
N HIS A 17 25.94 54.27 3.07
CA HIS A 17 25.07 54.23 4.24
C HIS A 17 24.55 55.64 4.52
N VAL A 18 23.22 55.82 4.49
CA VAL A 18 22.53 56.99 5.03
C VAL A 18 22.39 56.79 6.53
N GLY A 19 22.91 57.74 7.30
CA GLY A 19 22.99 57.71 8.75
C GLY A 19 21.63 57.79 9.43
N THR A 20 21.47 56.96 10.47
CA THR A 20 20.48 57.13 11.52
C THR A 20 21.17 57.73 12.73
N ALA A 21 20.53 58.77 13.28
CA ALA A 21 21.00 59.56 14.42
C ALA A 21 21.18 58.71 15.70
N PRO A 22 22.12 59.08 16.58
CA PRO A 22 22.33 58.36 17.84
C PRO A 22 21.16 58.64 18.80
N VAL A 23 20.45 57.58 19.19
CA VAL A 23 19.56 57.58 20.35
C VAL A 23 20.44 57.77 21.59
N SER A 24 20.13 58.79 22.36
CA SER A 24 20.80 59.18 23.59
C SER A 24 20.84 58.02 24.60
N GLU A 25 22.05 57.66 25.04
CA GLU A 25 22.25 56.80 26.22
C GLU A 25 21.65 57.47 27.46
N PRO A 26 20.88 56.76 28.30
CA PRO A 26 20.58 57.23 29.64
C PRO A 26 21.86 57.21 30.48
N SER A 27 22.14 58.35 31.11
CA SER A 27 23.23 58.57 32.06
C SER A 27 23.47 57.41 33.03
N ARG A 28 24.75 57.04 33.15
CA ARG A 28 25.29 56.29 34.29
C ARG A 28 24.92 57.00 35.60
N ALA A 29 24.06 56.37 36.39
CA ALA A 29 24.00 56.58 37.83
C ALA A 29 24.92 55.56 38.52
N SER A 30 25.76 56.04 39.44
CA SER A 30 26.70 55.24 40.23
C SER A 30 26.01 54.25 41.17
N PRO A 31 26.71 53.17 41.60
CA PRO A 31 26.12 52.02 42.27
C PRO A 31 25.97 52.27 43.77
N GLY A 32 24.80 51.97 44.31
CA GLY A 32 24.54 52.01 45.76
C GLY A 32 23.23 51.32 46.10
N GLY A 33 23.34 50.12 46.66
CA GLY A 33 22.23 49.29 47.15
C GLY A 33 22.30 47.88 46.57
N ASP A 34 22.58 46.90 47.42
CA ASP A 34 22.55 45.46 47.13
C ASP A 34 21.40 45.09 46.20
N ALA A 35 21.73 44.75 44.95
CA ALA A 35 20.76 44.16 44.03
C ALA A 35 20.71 42.66 44.33
N ASP A 36 19.60 42.22 44.95
CA ASP A 36 19.30 40.83 45.22
C ASP A 36 19.43 40.00 43.91
N PRO A 37 20.33 39.00 43.85
CA PRO A 37 20.69 38.26 42.62
C PRO A 37 19.54 37.43 42.01
N LEU A 38 18.36 37.39 42.65
CA LEU A 38 17.20 36.64 42.19
C LEU A 38 16.22 37.47 41.36
N ALA A 39 16.25 38.80 41.45
CA ALA A 39 15.27 39.69 40.86
C ALA A 39 15.67 40.16 39.44
N ASP A 40 15.10 39.55 38.40
CA ASP A 40 15.32 40.01 37.03
C ASP A 40 14.65 41.38 36.82
N ALA A 41 15.47 42.40 36.57
CA ALA A 41 15.06 43.80 36.41
C ALA A 41 13.98 44.02 35.32
N ARG A 42 13.78 43.07 34.40
CA ARG A 42 12.78 43.14 33.33
C ARG A 42 11.36 42.79 33.78
N ILE A 43 11.19 42.10 34.93
CA ILE A 43 9.88 41.63 35.39
C ILE A 43 8.97 42.79 35.80
N ARG A 44 9.52 43.81 36.46
CA ARG A 44 8.74 44.96 36.91
C ARG A 44 8.18 45.81 35.75
N PRO A 45 8.98 46.26 34.77
CA PRO A 45 8.44 46.97 33.60
C PRO A 45 7.38 46.17 32.84
N LEU A 46 7.55 44.84 32.78
CA LEU A 46 6.56 43.95 32.17
C LEU A 46 5.23 43.95 32.93
N LEU A 47 5.29 43.85 34.27
CA LEU A 47 4.11 43.89 35.13
C LEU A 47 3.38 45.23 35.04
N GLU A 48 4.10 46.35 35.12
CA GLU A 48 3.53 47.69 35.04
C GLU A 48 2.79 47.90 33.71
N ARG A 49 3.40 47.47 32.61
CA ARG A 49 2.80 47.54 31.28
C ARG A 49 1.56 46.66 31.17
N TYR A 50 1.60 45.44 31.71
CA TYR A 50 0.42 44.59 31.82
C TYR A 50 -0.69 45.26 32.64
N CYS A 51 -0.36 45.86 33.79
CA CYS A 51 -1.35 46.51 34.65
C CYS A 51 -2.05 47.68 33.94
N GLY A 52 -1.29 48.52 33.23
CA GLY A 52 -1.84 49.61 32.43
C GLY A 52 -2.80 49.10 31.35
N LEU A 53 -2.39 48.07 30.60
CA LEU A 53 -3.21 47.49 29.52
C LEU A 53 -4.45 46.77 30.05
N ALA A 54 -4.31 46.02 31.15
CA ALA A 54 -5.36 45.22 31.75
C ALA A 54 -6.26 45.99 32.73
N ARG A 55 -6.00 47.30 32.92
CA ARG A 55 -6.68 48.15 33.90
C ARG A 55 -6.64 47.55 35.32
N VAL A 56 -5.57 46.81 35.63
CA VAL A 56 -5.29 46.31 36.97
C VAL A 56 -4.80 47.49 37.80
N LYS A 57 -5.41 47.72 38.96
CA LYS A 57 -4.95 48.79 39.84
C LYS A 57 -3.66 48.32 40.49
N HIS A 58 -2.57 49.03 40.21
CA HIS A 58 -1.24 48.76 40.76
C HIS A 58 -0.93 49.85 41.79
N ALA A 59 -0.59 49.43 43.01
CA ALA A 59 -0.15 50.31 44.08
C ALA A 59 1.22 49.85 44.57
N ALA A 60 2.22 50.74 44.51
CA ALA A 60 3.52 50.48 45.12
C ALA A 60 3.41 50.61 46.64
N LEU A 61 3.67 49.53 47.37
CA LEU A 61 3.71 49.50 48.85
C LEU A 61 5.14 49.73 49.38
N GLY A 62 6.13 49.68 48.50
CA GLY A 62 7.54 49.96 48.78
C GLY A 62 8.38 49.83 47.50
N PRO A 63 9.71 50.04 47.58
CA PRO A 63 10.59 49.95 46.41
C PRO A 63 10.50 48.56 45.75
N ASP A 64 10.44 47.48 46.52
CA ASP A 64 10.36 46.09 46.04
C ASP A 64 9.07 45.36 46.40
N HIS A 65 7.99 46.10 46.67
CA HIS A 65 6.72 45.53 47.09
C HIS A 65 5.55 46.26 46.42
N SER A 66 4.63 45.50 45.82
CA SER A 66 3.45 46.04 45.12
C SER A 66 2.18 45.26 45.45
N GLU A 67 1.05 45.96 45.52
CA GLU A 67 -0.29 45.38 45.53
C GLU A 67 -0.94 45.55 44.16
N LEU A 68 -1.51 44.45 43.66
CA LEU A 68 -2.30 44.38 42.44
C LEU A 68 -3.76 44.14 42.80
N ARG A 69 -4.69 44.85 42.17
CA ARG A 69 -6.13 44.56 42.28
C ARG A 69 -6.72 44.31 40.90
N PHE A 70 -7.26 43.10 40.72
CA PHE A 70 -7.67 42.58 39.43
C PHE A 70 -9.16 42.87 39.14
N PRO A 71 -9.50 43.42 37.96
CA PRO A 71 -10.87 43.45 37.48
C PRO A 71 -11.39 42.02 37.23
N GLN A 72 -12.71 41.83 37.20
CA GLN A 72 -13.33 40.50 37.12
C GLN A 72 -12.80 39.65 35.94
N ALA A 73 -12.53 40.28 34.80
CA ALA A 73 -12.02 39.62 33.60
C ALA A 73 -10.60 39.04 33.75
N GLU A 74 -9.79 39.55 34.67
CA GLU A 74 -8.39 39.14 34.84
C GLU A 74 -8.18 38.13 35.98
N ARG A 75 -9.16 37.99 36.89
CA ARG A 75 -9.08 37.10 38.05
C ARG A 75 -8.78 35.63 37.69
N PRO A 76 -9.35 35.04 36.62
CA PRO A 76 -9.08 33.65 36.27
C PRO A 76 -7.60 33.33 36.02
N PHE A 77 -6.80 34.33 35.59
CA PHE A 77 -5.36 34.13 35.37
C PHE A 77 -4.54 34.12 36.67
N PHE A 78 -5.09 34.69 37.75
CA PHE A 78 -4.44 34.81 39.05
C PHE A 78 -5.20 34.03 40.13
N ARG A 79 -5.66 32.82 39.79
CA ARG A 79 -6.36 31.88 40.70
C ARG A 79 -7.62 32.48 41.32
N ASP A 80 -8.37 33.24 40.52
CA ASP A 80 -9.62 33.93 40.89
C ASP A 80 -9.50 34.95 42.02
N ARG A 81 -8.27 35.39 42.34
CA ARG A 81 -8.03 36.37 43.41
C ARG A 81 -8.43 37.78 42.98
N ALA A 82 -9.06 38.52 43.89
CA ALA A 82 -9.41 39.93 43.66
C ALA A 82 -8.19 40.87 43.83
N SER A 83 -7.21 40.46 44.63
CA SER A 83 -5.95 41.17 44.83
C SER A 83 -4.79 40.22 45.07
N LEU A 84 -3.57 40.70 44.84
CA LEU A 84 -2.33 39.97 45.02
C LEU A 84 -1.22 40.93 45.46
N ARG A 85 -0.42 40.53 46.46
CA ARG A 85 0.79 41.25 46.85
C ARG A 85 2.00 40.56 46.22
N VAL A 86 2.92 41.36 45.69
CA VAL A 86 4.05 40.91 44.86
C VAL A 86 5.33 41.52 45.40
N ALA A 87 6.27 40.65 45.78
CA ALA A 87 7.62 41.02 46.24
C ALA A 87 8.62 40.84 45.09
N PHE A 88 9.46 41.84 44.86
CA PHE A 88 10.53 41.83 43.86
C PHE A 88 11.90 41.53 44.44
N SER A 89 12.03 41.40 45.77
CA SER A 89 13.25 41.00 46.46
C SER A 89 12.91 40.08 47.65
N LEU A 90 13.88 39.29 48.10
CA LEU A 90 13.77 38.46 49.29
C LEU A 90 13.48 39.31 50.53
N ASP A 91 14.14 40.46 50.68
CA ASP A 91 13.87 41.39 51.78
C ASP A 91 12.41 41.86 51.82
N ALA A 92 11.78 42.04 50.66
CA ALA A 92 10.36 42.40 50.59
C ALA A 92 9.44 41.22 50.93
N LEU A 93 9.83 39.99 50.56
CA LEU A 93 9.13 38.76 50.89
C LEU A 93 9.23 38.43 52.39
N GLU A 94 10.39 38.64 53.01
CA GLU A 94 10.57 38.43 54.46
C GLU A 94 9.70 39.40 55.29
N ARG A 95 9.49 40.62 54.78
CA ARG A 95 8.60 41.63 55.40
C ARG A 95 7.10 41.34 55.20
N ASP A 96 6.73 40.60 54.16
CA ASP A 96 5.36 40.16 53.90
C ASP A 96 5.35 38.72 53.37
N PRO A 97 5.33 37.72 54.27
CA PRO A 97 5.37 36.30 53.88
C PRO A 97 4.19 35.83 53.04
N ASP A 98 3.11 36.60 52.98
CA ASP A 98 1.93 36.32 52.16
C ASP A 98 2.05 36.85 50.72
N ALA A 99 3.11 37.62 50.40
CA ALA A 99 3.38 38.12 49.06
C ALA A 99 3.95 37.02 48.14
N GLU A 100 3.66 37.08 46.84
CA GLU A 100 4.31 36.20 45.86
C GLU A 100 5.59 36.83 45.34
N ILE A 101 6.65 36.02 45.25
CA ILE A 101 7.94 36.47 44.74
C ILE A 101 7.98 36.50 43.20
N ALA A 102 8.39 37.63 42.65
CA ALA A 102 8.46 37.90 41.21
C ALA A 102 9.84 37.59 40.63
N VAL A 103 10.17 36.29 40.54
CA VAL A 103 11.46 35.80 40.00
C VAL A 103 11.25 34.83 38.83
N LEU A 104 12.30 34.55 38.07
CA LEU A 104 12.25 33.58 36.98
C LEU A 104 11.85 32.18 37.51
N GLY A 105 10.85 31.56 36.88
CA GLY A 105 10.31 30.27 37.31
C GLY A 105 9.27 30.34 38.43
N SER A 106 8.96 31.53 38.95
CA SER A 106 7.89 31.69 39.96
C SER A 106 6.49 31.38 39.40
N PRO A 107 5.55 30.92 40.25
CA PRO A 107 4.14 30.78 39.88
C PRO A 107 3.52 32.10 39.44
N PHE A 108 3.88 33.22 40.08
CA PHE A 108 3.42 34.55 39.72
C PHE A 108 3.83 34.92 38.30
N LEU A 109 5.11 34.81 37.95
CA LEU A 109 5.59 35.16 36.62
C LEU A 109 4.95 34.26 35.55
N SER A 110 4.75 32.98 35.85
CA SER A 110 4.05 32.06 34.95
C SER A 110 2.59 32.48 34.70
N GLN A 111 1.87 32.89 35.76
CA GLN A 111 0.51 33.44 35.68
C GLN A 111 0.47 34.76 34.92
N LEU A 112 1.41 35.67 35.18
CA LEU A 112 1.55 36.95 34.47
C LEU A 112 1.80 36.71 32.96
N ILE A 113 2.71 35.81 32.61
CA ILE A 113 2.97 35.45 31.20
C ILE A 113 1.73 34.81 30.57
N GLN A 114 1.00 33.97 31.30
CA GLN A 114 -0.25 33.37 30.82
C GLN A 114 -1.33 34.43 30.59
N ALA A 115 -1.51 35.39 31.51
CA ALA A 115 -2.44 36.50 31.38
C ALA A 115 -2.07 37.40 30.18
N ILE A 116 -0.78 37.74 30.05
CA ILE A 116 -0.26 38.50 28.92
C ILE A 116 -0.52 37.75 27.62
N ARG A 117 -0.26 36.43 27.55
CA ARG A 117 -0.51 35.63 26.34
C ARG A 117 -1.99 35.54 25.99
N ALA A 118 -2.84 35.32 26.99
CA ALA A 118 -4.29 35.26 26.78
C ALA A 118 -4.85 36.58 26.25
N ARG A 119 -4.33 37.71 26.76
CA ARG A 119 -4.72 39.05 26.32
C ARG A 119 -4.07 39.45 25.00
N ALA A 120 -2.81 39.10 24.78
CA ALA A 120 -2.08 39.38 23.55
C ALA A 120 -2.53 38.46 22.40
N ALA A 121 -3.22 37.35 22.66
CA ALA A 121 -3.73 36.48 21.60
C ALA A 121 -4.77 37.18 20.71
N ARG A 122 -5.47 38.22 21.21
CA ARG A 122 -6.43 39.00 20.43
C ARG A 122 -6.32 40.49 20.73
N LEU A 123 -6.04 41.29 19.71
CA LEU A 123 -6.02 42.75 19.79
C LEU A 123 -7.23 43.30 19.03
N SER A 124 -8.10 44.06 19.70
CA SER A 124 -9.21 44.77 19.05
C SER A 124 -8.90 46.25 18.94
N LEU A 125 -8.98 46.78 17.72
CA LEU A 125 -8.61 48.14 17.36
C LEU A 125 -9.79 49.12 17.37
N GLY A 126 -11.02 48.64 17.52
CA GLY A 126 -12.23 49.46 17.43
C GLY A 126 -12.80 49.60 16.01
N LEU A 127 -13.65 50.60 15.80
CA LEU A 127 -14.36 50.82 14.53
C LEU A 127 -13.53 51.67 13.56
N ILE A 128 -13.39 51.20 12.31
CA ILE A 128 -12.82 51.99 11.21
C ILE A 128 -13.87 52.99 10.71
N ALA A 129 -13.51 54.27 10.65
CA ALA A 129 -14.43 55.33 10.23
C ALA A 129 -14.95 55.12 8.79
N PRO A 130 -16.25 55.29 8.51
CA PRO A 130 -16.78 55.26 7.15
C PRO A 130 -16.30 56.49 6.36
N SER A 131 -15.87 56.27 5.13
CA SER A 131 -15.47 57.32 4.17
C SER A 131 -16.52 57.54 3.08
N ALA A 132 -17.51 56.66 2.96
CA ALA A 132 -18.57 56.71 1.97
C ALA A 132 -19.95 56.54 2.62
N ALA A 133 -20.96 57.24 2.07
CA ALA A 133 -22.35 57.06 2.45
C ALA A 133 -22.93 55.75 1.88
N SER A 134 -23.94 55.18 2.55
CA SER A 134 -24.71 54.08 2.01
C SER A 134 -25.42 54.50 0.71
N ASP A 135 -25.26 53.73 -0.36
CA ASP A 135 -25.96 53.97 -1.63
C ASP A 135 -27.21 53.07 -1.68
N PRO A 136 -28.42 53.62 -1.76
CA PRO A 136 -29.64 52.83 -1.87
C PRO A 136 -29.84 52.22 -3.28
N LYS A 137 -28.98 52.53 -4.27
CA LYS A 137 -29.07 51.94 -5.61
C LYS A 137 -28.81 50.44 -5.56
N ARG A 138 -29.68 49.68 -6.25
CA ARG A 138 -29.61 48.22 -6.31
C ARG A 138 -28.36 47.78 -7.08
N VAL A 139 -27.62 46.85 -6.47
CA VAL A 139 -26.61 46.07 -7.19
C VAL A 139 -27.30 44.92 -7.93
N GLU A 140 -26.91 44.71 -9.19
CA GLU A 140 -27.34 43.58 -10.00
C GLU A 140 -26.40 42.39 -9.79
N LEU A 141 -26.96 41.18 -9.72
CA LEU A 141 -26.15 39.96 -9.69
C LEU A 141 -25.73 39.65 -11.13
N THR A 142 -24.46 39.91 -11.45
CA THR A 142 -23.89 39.64 -12.78
C THR A 142 -23.45 38.19 -12.97
N ILE A 143 -23.34 37.44 -11.87
CA ILE A 143 -22.84 36.05 -11.88
C ILE A 143 -24.01 35.11 -12.17
N PRO A 144 -23.92 34.25 -13.20
CA PRO A 144 -24.99 33.31 -13.51
C PRO A 144 -25.14 32.25 -12.42
N VAL A 145 -26.38 31.83 -12.18
CA VAL A 145 -26.70 30.65 -11.35
C VAL A 145 -26.85 29.46 -12.28
N ARG A 146 -26.06 28.40 -12.05
CA ARG A 146 -26.14 27.16 -12.82
C ARG A 146 -27.52 26.55 -12.64
N ASP A 147 -28.17 26.28 -13.77
CA ASP A 147 -29.51 25.67 -13.82
C ASP A 147 -30.49 26.36 -12.86
N GLY A 148 -30.45 27.69 -12.76
CA GLY A 148 -31.22 28.42 -11.77
C GLY A 148 -31.39 29.91 -12.04
N THR A 149 -32.08 30.59 -11.14
CA THR A 149 -32.33 32.03 -11.19
C THR A 149 -32.08 32.67 -9.82
N ALA A 150 -31.84 33.99 -9.82
CA ALA A 150 -31.72 34.76 -8.60
C ALA A 150 -32.91 35.71 -8.45
N LYS A 151 -33.56 35.67 -7.29
CA LYS A 151 -34.63 36.62 -6.91
C LYS A 151 -34.02 37.88 -6.28
N ARG A 152 -34.77 38.99 -6.40
CA ARG A 152 -34.36 40.36 -6.03
C ARG A 152 -33.62 40.45 -4.69
N SER A 153 -32.62 41.32 -4.66
CA SER A 153 -31.78 41.54 -3.48
C SER A 153 -32.43 42.42 -2.42
N ALA A 154 -32.21 42.08 -1.15
CA ALA A 154 -32.42 42.97 -0.02
C ALA A 154 -31.08 43.62 0.36
N MET A 155 -31.08 44.94 0.60
CA MET A 155 -29.88 45.69 0.99
C MET A 155 -29.94 46.10 2.46
N ARG A 156 -28.82 45.93 3.17
CA ARG A 156 -28.69 46.30 4.59
C ARG A 156 -27.27 46.75 4.92
N VAL A 157 -27.12 47.55 5.96
CA VAL A 157 -25.82 47.89 6.54
C VAL A 157 -25.57 46.95 7.72
N ALA A 158 -24.33 46.51 7.87
CA ALA A 158 -23.92 45.55 8.87
C ALA A 158 -22.49 45.84 9.36
N VAL A 159 -22.18 45.44 10.60
CA VAL A 159 -20.82 45.56 11.15
C VAL A 159 -20.09 44.24 10.95
N HIS A 160 -18.97 44.27 10.22
CA HIS A 160 -18.14 43.10 10.00
C HIS A 160 -16.85 43.18 10.82
N PRO A 161 -16.45 42.10 11.50
CA PRO A 161 -15.09 41.96 12.00
C PRO A 161 -14.13 41.75 10.83
N VAL A 162 -13.11 42.59 10.77
CA VAL A 162 -11.96 42.43 9.87
C VAL A 162 -10.70 42.17 10.69
N GLY A 163 -9.75 41.42 10.17
CA GLY A 163 -8.53 41.15 10.92
C GLY A 163 -7.43 40.42 10.16
N ARG A 164 -6.27 40.33 10.81
CA ARG A 164 -5.08 39.62 10.33
C ARG A 164 -4.48 38.77 11.44
N LEU A 165 -3.90 37.64 11.05
CA LEU A 165 -3.23 36.70 11.94
C LEU A 165 -1.71 36.88 11.83
N VAL A 166 -1.08 37.10 12.97
CA VAL A 166 0.37 37.01 13.16
C VAL A 166 0.69 35.61 13.64
N ALA A 167 1.54 34.89 12.92
CA ALA A 167 1.90 33.52 13.25
C ALA A 167 3.41 33.28 13.13
N ARG A 168 3.96 32.46 14.02
CA ARG A 168 5.32 31.94 13.87
C ARG A 168 5.27 30.67 13.04
N VAL A 169 5.96 30.69 11.89
CA VAL A 169 6.08 29.55 10.98
C VAL A 169 7.46 28.93 11.15
N VAL A 170 7.48 27.65 11.51
CA VAL A 170 8.68 26.84 11.70
C VAL A 170 8.75 25.78 10.62
N LEU A 171 9.78 25.83 9.77
CA LEU A 171 10.04 24.85 8.73
C LEU A 171 11.14 23.88 9.19
N ARG A 172 10.83 22.58 9.21
CA ARG A 172 11.75 21.52 9.63
C ARG A 172 11.97 20.52 8.50
N ALA A 173 13.22 20.15 8.26
CA ALA A 173 13.58 19.04 7.38
C ALA A 173 14.96 18.50 7.76
N GLY A 174 15.06 17.20 8.04
CA GLY A 174 16.26 16.60 8.60
C GLY A 174 16.71 17.32 9.87
N GLY A 175 17.99 17.70 9.91
CA GLY A 175 18.56 18.49 11.01
C GLY A 175 18.39 20.01 10.91
N GLY A 176 17.87 20.55 9.80
CA GLY A 176 17.73 22.00 9.63
C GLY A 176 16.35 22.52 10.02
N VAL A 177 16.37 23.65 10.72
CA VAL A 177 15.20 24.37 11.24
C VAL A 177 15.29 25.82 10.81
N GLU A 178 14.20 26.36 10.27
CA GLU A 178 14.05 27.77 9.94
C GLU A 178 12.79 28.32 10.64
N GLU A 179 12.91 29.46 11.30
CA GLU A 179 11.78 30.12 11.97
C GLU A 179 11.61 31.54 11.45
N ALA A 180 10.37 31.97 11.21
CA ALA A 180 10.07 33.39 11.10
C ALA A 180 8.65 33.71 11.55
N VAL A 181 8.42 34.97 11.86
CA VAL A 181 7.08 35.53 12.08
C VAL A 181 6.54 35.96 10.72
N VAL A 182 5.33 35.50 10.39
CA VAL A 182 4.63 35.79 9.15
C VAL A 182 3.27 36.36 9.50
N GLU A 183 2.89 37.42 8.80
CA GLU A 183 1.61 38.10 8.97
C GLU A 183 0.72 37.75 7.79
N SER A 184 -0.55 37.42 8.05
CA SER A 184 -1.54 37.33 6.98
C SER A 184 -1.89 38.72 6.45
N ASP A 185 -2.50 38.75 5.27
CA ASP A 185 -3.19 39.94 4.80
C ASP A 185 -4.42 40.19 5.70
N VAL A 186 -5.08 41.35 5.53
CA VAL A 186 -6.30 41.68 6.27
C VAL A 186 -7.50 41.07 5.56
N TYR A 187 -8.33 40.35 6.29
CA TYR A 187 -9.51 39.66 5.80
C TYR A 187 -10.77 40.17 6.50
N ASP A 188 -11.88 40.18 5.78
CA ASP A 188 -13.21 40.12 6.37
C ASP A 188 -13.40 38.73 6.99
N LEU A 189 -13.43 38.67 8.32
CA LEU A 189 -13.48 37.41 9.06
C LEU A 189 -14.86 36.75 8.98
N SER A 190 -15.89 37.47 8.54
CA SER A 190 -17.23 36.93 8.29
C SER A 190 -17.33 36.37 6.89
N ALA A 191 -16.90 37.14 5.89
CA ALA A 191 -17.03 36.76 4.50
C ALA A 191 -15.87 35.91 3.98
N GLY A 192 -14.75 35.83 4.69
CA GLY A 192 -13.57 35.09 4.28
C GLY A 192 -12.90 35.67 3.04
N THR A 193 -12.91 37.00 2.90
CA THR A 193 -12.39 37.67 1.70
C THR A 193 -11.29 38.64 2.07
N LYS A 194 -10.22 38.67 1.28
CA LYS A 194 -9.16 39.66 1.43
C LYS A 194 -9.73 41.07 1.20
N LEU A 195 -9.37 42.02 2.05
CA LEU A 195 -9.78 43.41 1.89
C LEU A 195 -9.02 44.09 0.75
N ASP A 196 -9.61 45.13 0.18
CA ASP A 196 -8.91 46.03 -0.73
C ASP A 196 -7.77 46.79 -0.02
N GLU A 197 -6.83 47.30 -0.81
CA GLU A 197 -5.63 47.95 -0.27
C GLU A 197 -5.93 49.25 0.49
N ASP A 198 -7.02 49.96 0.15
CA ASP A 198 -7.39 51.20 0.85
C ASP A 198 -7.88 50.88 2.27
N LEU A 199 -8.81 49.93 2.40
CA LEU A 199 -9.30 49.49 3.72
C LEU A 199 -8.21 48.77 4.53
N ALA A 200 -7.39 47.94 3.89
CA ALA A 200 -6.23 47.33 4.55
C ALA A 200 -5.22 48.39 5.02
N GLY A 201 -5.07 49.49 4.28
CA GLY A 201 -4.31 50.67 4.67
C GLY A 201 -4.86 51.31 5.94
N ALA A 202 -6.16 51.62 5.98
CA ALA A 202 -6.83 52.19 7.15
C ALA A 202 -6.70 51.27 8.39
N PHE A 203 -6.81 49.96 8.21
CA PHE A 203 -6.58 48.98 9.27
C PHE A 203 -5.16 49.10 9.84
N ARG A 204 -4.13 49.19 8.98
CA ARG A 204 -2.72 49.34 9.40
C ARG A 204 -2.43 50.69 10.05
N ASP A 205 -3.12 51.74 9.63
CA ASP A 205 -3.01 53.06 10.27
C ASP A 205 -3.59 53.05 11.68
N LEU A 206 -4.73 52.38 11.86
CA LEU A 206 -5.36 52.18 13.17
C LEU A 206 -4.49 51.31 14.08
N GLU A 207 -3.95 50.21 13.55
CA GLU A 207 -3.03 49.33 14.30
C GLU A 207 -1.77 50.07 14.77
N ALA A 208 -1.25 50.97 13.94
CA ALA A 208 -0.07 51.78 14.27
C ALA A 208 -0.38 53.00 15.14
N GLY A 209 -1.65 53.25 15.51
CA GLY A 209 -2.08 54.43 16.26
C GLY A 209 -1.90 55.75 15.50
N ARG A 210 -1.87 55.72 14.15
CA ARG A 210 -1.83 56.92 13.31
C ARG A 210 -3.20 57.60 13.20
N ILE A 211 -4.27 56.83 13.42
CA ILE A 211 -5.65 57.30 13.47
C ILE A 211 -6.34 56.73 14.71
N GLU A 212 -7.29 57.47 15.26
CA GLU A 212 -8.11 57.02 16.39
C GLU A 212 -9.33 56.23 15.88
N PRO A 213 -9.84 55.24 16.66
CA PRO A 213 -11.07 54.53 16.31
C PRO A 213 -12.26 55.49 16.26
N ALA A 214 -13.20 55.20 15.36
CA ALA A 214 -14.45 55.94 15.27
C ALA A 214 -15.36 55.66 16.48
N ASP A 215 -16.25 56.61 16.77
CA ASP A 215 -17.28 56.45 17.79
C ASP A 215 -18.24 55.30 17.42
N GLU A 216 -18.48 54.39 18.36
CA GLU A 216 -19.36 53.22 18.15
C GLU A 216 -20.80 53.61 17.78
N SER A 217 -21.24 54.82 18.16
CA SER A 217 -22.56 55.35 17.80
C SER A 217 -22.79 55.45 16.29
N VAL A 218 -21.72 55.55 15.50
CA VAL A 218 -21.78 55.56 14.02
C VAL A 218 -22.29 54.22 13.47
N ALA A 219 -22.17 53.13 14.24
CA ALA A 219 -22.62 51.80 13.89
C ALA A 219 -23.92 51.36 14.60
N ALA A 220 -24.57 52.24 15.38
CA ALA A 220 -25.69 51.87 16.26
C ALA A 220 -26.88 51.21 15.53
N ASP A 221 -27.16 51.63 14.30
CA ASP A 221 -28.26 51.11 13.49
C ASP A 221 -27.89 49.85 12.67
N ALA A 222 -26.62 49.42 12.71
CA ALA A 222 -26.10 48.30 11.94
C ALA A 222 -25.97 47.04 12.81
N GLY A 223 -26.56 45.93 12.36
CA GLY A 223 -26.44 44.64 13.05
C GLY A 223 -25.03 44.05 12.90
N PRO A 224 -24.45 43.44 13.97
CA PRO A 224 -23.18 42.74 13.87
C PRO A 224 -23.32 41.44 13.07
N VAL A 225 -22.30 41.13 12.28
CA VAL A 225 -22.18 39.86 11.56
C VAL A 225 -21.07 39.06 12.24
N PRO A 226 -21.35 37.84 12.71
CA PRO A 226 -20.33 37.04 13.36
C PRO A 226 -19.24 36.64 12.36
N ALA A 227 -18.00 36.59 12.85
CA ALA A 227 -16.93 35.92 12.14
C ALA A 227 -17.28 34.45 11.88
N ARG A 228 -16.64 33.85 10.88
CA ARG A 228 -16.75 32.41 10.60
C ARG A 228 -16.34 31.59 11.82
N GLU A 229 -16.82 30.35 11.86
CA GLU A 229 -16.40 29.38 12.86
C GLU A 229 -14.86 29.28 12.91
N PRO A 230 -14.25 29.15 14.10
CA PRO A 230 -12.80 29.21 14.25
C PRO A 230 -12.02 28.25 13.35
N GLY A 231 -12.57 27.05 13.10
CA GLY A 231 -11.96 26.06 12.21
C GLY A 231 -11.90 26.50 10.74
N ASP A 232 -12.93 27.20 10.26
CA ASP A 232 -12.99 27.73 8.90
C ASP A 232 -12.08 28.93 8.73
N LEU A 233 -12.09 29.81 9.74
CA LEU A 233 -11.21 30.97 9.77
C LEU A 233 -9.74 30.54 9.79
N LEU A 234 -9.39 29.53 10.59
CA LEU A 234 -8.04 28.99 10.64
C LEU A 234 -7.64 28.39 9.28
N ARG A 235 -8.49 27.58 8.64
CA ARG A 235 -8.21 27.02 7.31
C ARG A 235 -7.89 28.12 6.29
N LEU A 236 -8.72 29.16 6.27
CA LEU A 236 -8.56 30.29 5.37
C LEU A 236 -7.25 31.05 5.61
N LEU A 237 -6.96 31.42 6.86
CA LEU A 237 -5.76 32.17 7.20
C LEU A 237 -4.49 31.32 7.00
N LEU A 238 -4.55 30.01 7.26
CA LEU A 238 -3.43 29.09 7.02
C LEU A 238 -3.11 28.96 5.53
N SER A 239 -4.13 28.85 4.66
CA SER A 239 -3.90 28.83 3.20
C SER A 239 -3.15 30.07 2.73
N HIS A 240 -3.49 31.23 3.27
CA HIS A 240 -2.79 32.46 2.94
C HIS A 240 -1.38 32.54 3.54
N LEU A 241 -1.19 32.11 4.79
CA LEU A 241 0.15 32.01 5.39
C LEU A 241 1.06 31.07 4.60
N GLN A 242 0.50 30.00 4.03
CA GLN A 242 1.20 29.10 3.12
C GLN A 242 1.62 29.81 1.83
N GLU A 243 0.74 30.61 1.22
CA GLU A 243 1.07 31.43 0.04
C GLU A 243 2.20 32.43 0.34
N LYS A 244 2.12 33.17 1.46
CA LYS A 244 3.17 34.10 1.91
C LYS A 244 4.50 33.41 2.22
N SER A 245 4.45 32.13 2.61
CA SER A 245 5.64 31.33 2.92
C SER A 245 6.12 30.49 1.74
N ALA A 246 5.50 30.58 0.56
CA ALA A 246 5.73 29.66 -0.56
C ALA A 246 7.19 29.64 -1.01
N GLU A 247 7.81 30.81 -1.16
CA GLU A 247 9.22 30.92 -1.56
C GLU A 247 10.15 30.28 -0.53
N ARG A 248 9.90 30.51 0.77
CA ARG A 248 10.69 29.93 1.88
C ARG A 248 10.53 28.41 1.94
N VAL A 249 9.30 27.93 1.78
CA VAL A 249 9.00 26.49 1.72
C VAL A 249 9.68 25.84 0.53
N ALA A 250 9.66 26.49 -0.65
CA ALA A 250 10.33 26.00 -1.85
C ALA A 250 11.85 25.95 -1.67
N ALA A 251 12.45 27.02 -1.14
CA ALA A 251 13.88 27.08 -0.83
C ALA A 251 14.29 25.99 0.17
N ARG A 252 13.50 25.80 1.24
CA ARG A 252 13.75 24.75 2.24
C ARG A 252 13.62 23.36 1.65
N ARG A 253 12.64 23.13 0.76
CA ARG A 253 12.47 21.85 0.07
C ARG A 253 13.66 21.53 -0.82
N ALA A 254 14.12 22.50 -1.63
CA ALA A 254 15.30 22.31 -2.47
C ALA A 254 16.55 21.98 -1.63
N ALA A 255 16.77 22.70 -0.52
CA ALA A 255 17.89 22.41 0.40
C ALA A 255 17.77 21.02 1.07
N ALA A 256 16.55 20.63 1.46
CA ALA A 256 16.28 19.33 2.07
C ALA A 256 16.49 18.17 1.09
N GLU A 257 16.07 18.33 -0.18
CA GLU A 257 16.27 17.35 -1.24
C GLU A 257 17.77 17.13 -1.52
N GLN A 258 18.56 18.22 -1.59
CA GLN A 258 20.01 18.13 -1.76
C GLN A 258 20.68 17.41 -0.58
N ALA A 259 20.31 17.77 0.66
CA ALA A 259 20.84 17.13 1.85
C ALA A 259 20.45 15.64 1.94
N LEU A 260 19.19 15.31 1.62
CA LEU A 260 18.69 13.94 1.59
C LEU A 260 19.43 13.11 0.53
N ALA A 261 19.65 13.65 -0.67
CA ALA A 261 20.37 12.95 -1.73
C ALA A 261 21.82 12.63 -1.30
N ALA A 262 22.50 13.60 -0.67
CA ALA A 262 23.85 13.39 -0.14
C ALA A 262 23.89 12.31 0.96
N GLU A 263 22.90 12.34 1.85
CA GLU A 263 22.75 11.40 2.96
C GLU A 263 22.47 9.97 2.49
N LEU A 264 21.50 9.81 1.57
CA LEU A 264 21.18 8.52 0.97
C LEU A 264 22.38 7.95 0.22
N GLY A 265 23.08 8.77 -0.57
CA GLY A 265 24.31 8.33 -1.24
C GLY A 265 25.42 7.90 -0.27
N ARG A 266 25.49 8.47 0.93
CA ARG A 266 26.43 8.01 1.97
C ARG A 266 25.98 6.68 2.59
N LEU A 267 24.69 6.52 2.86
CA LEU A 267 24.12 5.28 3.39
C LEU A 267 24.31 4.13 2.40
N ASP A 268 24.01 4.36 1.11
CA ASP A 268 24.16 3.38 0.05
C ASP A 268 25.61 2.87 -0.02
N ARG A 269 26.61 3.77 -0.10
CA ARG A 269 28.04 3.38 -0.07
C ARG A 269 28.45 2.63 1.19
N TYR A 270 27.93 3.04 2.35
CA TYR A 270 28.24 2.37 3.62
C TYR A 270 27.70 0.93 3.66
N PHE A 271 26.45 0.73 3.26
CA PHE A 271 25.85 -0.59 3.24
C PHE A 271 26.37 -1.47 2.10
N GLU A 272 26.70 -0.90 0.94
CA GLU A 272 27.42 -1.61 -0.13
C GLU A 272 28.77 -2.14 0.36
N SER A 273 29.55 -1.33 1.09
CA SER A 273 30.82 -1.76 1.69
C SER A 273 30.61 -2.93 2.66
N ILE A 274 29.61 -2.86 3.54
CA ILE A 274 29.34 -3.93 4.50
C ILE A 274 28.88 -5.20 3.78
N LEU A 275 27.98 -5.09 2.80
CA LEU A 275 27.47 -6.22 2.04
C LEU A 275 28.56 -6.92 1.23
N ALA A 276 29.55 -6.18 0.72
CA ALA A 276 30.69 -6.75 0.02
C ALA A 276 31.58 -7.64 0.91
N GLU A 277 31.57 -7.42 2.23
CA GLU A 277 32.31 -8.22 3.20
C GLU A 277 31.51 -9.42 3.74
N GLN A 278 30.21 -9.51 3.45
CA GLN A 278 29.35 -10.62 3.89
C GLN A 278 29.32 -11.75 2.86
N THR A 279 29.51 -12.99 3.34
CA THR A 279 29.38 -14.21 2.52
C THR A 279 28.24 -15.10 2.98
N ASP A 280 27.71 -14.88 4.19
CA ASP A 280 26.59 -15.63 4.75
C ASP A 280 25.24 -15.06 4.27
N PRO A 281 24.36 -15.87 3.66
CA PRO A 281 23.06 -15.43 3.16
C PRO A 281 22.13 -14.82 4.23
N GLU A 282 22.17 -15.30 5.47
CA GLU A 282 21.33 -14.79 6.56
C GLU A 282 21.81 -13.40 7.03
N ALA A 283 23.12 -13.23 7.17
CA ALA A 283 23.74 -11.93 7.42
C ALA A 283 23.45 -10.91 6.30
N ILE A 284 23.54 -11.32 5.02
CA ILE A 284 23.18 -10.48 3.87
C ILE A 284 21.73 -10.01 3.99
N GLY A 285 20.79 -10.92 4.23
CA GLY A 285 19.37 -10.57 4.39
C GLY A 285 19.12 -9.58 5.53
N THR A 286 19.82 -9.75 6.66
CA THR A 286 19.71 -8.85 7.82
C THR A 286 20.23 -7.44 7.53
N VAL A 287 21.40 -7.34 6.88
CA VAL A 287 22.01 -6.05 6.52
C VAL A 287 21.16 -5.33 5.48
N THR A 288 20.63 -6.03 4.47
CA THR A 288 19.72 -5.45 3.47
C THR A 288 18.45 -4.88 4.11
N ALA A 289 17.80 -5.63 5.01
CA ALA A 289 16.62 -5.14 5.71
C ALA A 289 16.91 -3.91 6.58
N LEU A 290 18.09 -3.84 7.20
CA LEU A 290 18.52 -2.66 7.94
C LEU A 290 18.78 -1.45 7.03
N ALA A 291 19.40 -1.66 5.87
CA ALA A 291 19.66 -0.63 4.87
C ALA A 291 18.35 0.00 4.38
N GLU A 292 17.36 -0.83 4.00
CA GLU A 292 16.04 -0.36 3.57
C GLU A 292 15.30 0.41 4.68
N ARG A 293 15.37 -0.07 5.91
CA ARG A 293 14.77 0.62 7.06
C ARG A 293 15.39 2.01 7.27
N ARG A 294 16.73 2.11 7.24
CA ARG A 294 17.45 3.38 7.41
C ARG A 294 17.15 4.34 6.27
N ARG A 295 17.11 3.86 5.03
CA ARG A 295 16.71 4.65 3.86
C ARG A 295 15.31 5.23 4.03
N THR A 296 14.35 4.42 4.47
CA THR A 296 12.96 4.85 4.72
C THR A 296 12.88 5.89 5.85
N GLU A 297 13.61 5.68 6.94
CA GLU A 297 13.69 6.62 8.05
C GLU A 297 14.21 7.99 7.58
N GLU A 298 15.24 7.98 6.74
CA GLU A 298 15.90 9.20 6.30
C GLU A 298 15.10 9.96 5.24
N ILE A 299 14.42 9.25 4.34
CA ILE A 299 13.41 9.84 3.45
C ILE A 299 12.31 10.54 4.26
N ARG A 300 11.80 9.89 5.32
CA ARG A 300 10.77 10.48 6.18
C ARG A 300 11.28 11.72 6.93
N ARG A 301 12.53 11.72 7.38
CA ARG A 301 13.17 12.88 8.04
C ARG A 301 13.43 14.02 7.07
N GLY A 302 13.78 13.72 5.82
CA GLY A 302 14.00 14.70 4.75
C GLY A 302 12.74 15.44 4.30
N GLN A 303 11.54 14.95 4.63
CA GLN A 303 10.28 15.64 4.33
C GLN A 303 10.19 16.98 5.07
N VAL A 304 9.90 18.05 4.32
CA VAL A 304 9.66 19.37 4.89
C VAL A 304 8.33 19.40 5.63
N LYS A 305 8.38 19.76 6.92
CA LYS A 305 7.20 19.98 7.76
C LYS A 305 7.14 21.45 8.16
N ALA A 306 6.01 22.08 7.91
CA ALA A 306 5.70 23.41 8.41
C ALA A 306 4.84 23.29 9.67
N ILE A 307 5.26 23.93 10.76
CA ILE A 307 4.49 24.04 12.00
C ILE A 307 4.13 25.51 12.16
N VAL A 308 2.84 25.80 12.22
CA VAL A 308 2.32 27.17 12.38
C VAL A 308 1.84 27.34 13.81
N HIS A 309 2.41 28.33 14.50
CA HIS A 309 1.99 28.74 15.84
C HIS A 309 1.30 30.10 15.75
N PRO A 310 -0.04 30.17 15.83
CA PRO A 310 -0.77 31.44 15.96
C PRO A 310 -0.23 32.22 17.17
N LEU A 311 0.17 33.47 16.94
CA LEU A 311 0.67 34.35 18.00
C LEU A 311 -0.40 35.34 18.45
N GLN A 312 -1.03 36.03 17.48
CA GLN A 312 -1.98 37.09 17.76
C GLN A 312 -2.93 37.30 16.58
N LEU A 313 -4.22 37.41 16.86
CA LEU A 313 -5.26 37.86 15.93
C LEU A 313 -5.54 39.34 16.20
N ILE A 314 -5.29 40.19 15.22
CA ILE A 314 -5.55 41.62 15.30
C ILE A 314 -6.82 41.91 14.52
N GLU A 315 -7.77 42.61 15.12
CA GLU A 315 -9.10 42.81 14.58
C GLU A 315 -9.57 44.25 14.71
N ALA A 316 -10.41 44.68 13.77
CA ALA A 316 -11.16 45.92 13.81
C ALA A 316 -12.60 45.65 13.34
N ALA A 317 -13.50 46.60 13.59
CA ALA A 317 -14.84 46.58 13.04
C ALA A 317 -14.92 47.51 11.82
N VAL A 318 -15.67 47.13 10.79
CA VAL A 318 -15.96 47.97 9.63
C VAL A 318 -17.44 47.93 9.29
N LEU A 319 -17.98 49.06 8.84
CA LEU A 319 -19.33 49.12 8.30
C LEU A 319 -19.33 48.63 6.85
N MET A 320 -20.11 47.58 6.61
CA MET A 320 -20.30 46.96 5.31
C MET A 320 -21.74 47.16 4.85
N GLN A 321 -21.91 47.46 3.57
CA GLN A 321 -23.21 47.35 2.93
C GLN A 321 -23.32 45.99 2.25
N ARG A 322 -24.40 45.25 2.54
CA ARG A 322 -24.65 43.90 2.04
C ARG A 322 -25.88 43.87 1.15
N ALA A 323 -25.78 43.15 0.04
CA ALA A 323 -26.90 42.82 -0.84
C ALA A 323 -27.06 41.30 -0.85
N GLU A 324 -28.25 40.79 -0.57
CA GLU A 324 -28.51 39.35 -0.48
C GLU A 324 -29.58 38.91 -1.47
N TRP A 325 -29.26 37.92 -2.30
CA TRP A 325 -30.17 37.28 -3.25
C TRP A 325 -30.60 35.91 -2.75
N ARG A 326 -31.85 35.56 -3.02
CA ARG A 326 -32.34 34.18 -2.92
C ARG A 326 -32.17 33.50 -4.26
N LEU A 327 -31.34 32.47 -4.31
CA LEU A 327 -31.12 31.64 -5.46
C LEU A 327 -32.14 30.50 -5.49
N GLU A 328 -32.57 30.11 -6.68
CA GLU A 328 -33.46 28.99 -6.90
C GLU A 328 -32.97 28.16 -8.09
N SER A 329 -32.79 26.85 -7.90
CA SER A 329 -32.46 25.94 -9.00
C SER A 329 -33.72 25.47 -9.73
N ALA A 330 -33.55 24.98 -10.95
CA ALA A 330 -34.60 24.33 -11.75
C ALA A 330 -35.19 23.09 -11.07
N GLN A 331 -34.47 22.53 -10.08
CA GLN A 331 -34.89 21.39 -9.28
C GLN A 331 -35.60 21.81 -7.98
N GLY A 332 -35.91 23.10 -7.81
CA GLY A 332 -36.60 23.64 -6.63
C GLY A 332 -35.71 23.76 -5.38
N ARG A 333 -34.39 23.72 -5.54
CA ARG A 333 -33.44 23.97 -4.43
C ARG A 333 -33.28 25.46 -4.20
N HIS A 334 -33.01 25.86 -2.97
CA HIS A 334 -32.88 27.27 -2.61
C HIS A 334 -31.57 27.54 -1.90
N ALA A 335 -30.95 28.69 -2.12
CA ALA A 335 -29.78 29.12 -1.35
C ALA A 335 -29.76 30.63 -1.23
N THR A 336 -28.93 31.15 -0.33
CA THR A 336 -28.66 32.59 -0.22
C THR A 336 -27.27 32.92 -0.71
N PHE A 337 -27.14 34.00 -1.48
CA PHE A 337 -25.85 34.54 -1.88
C PHE A 337 -25.79 36.02 -1.50
N SER A 338 -24.68 36.48 -0.96
CA SER A 338 -24.51 37.87 -0.59
C SER A 338 -23.29 38.50 -1.24
N ALA A 339 -23.47 39.71 -1.76
CA ALA A 339 -22.39 40.61 -2.12
C ALA A 339 -22.25 41.66 -1.02
N GLN A 340 -21.05 42.23 -0.92
CA GLN A 340 -20.76 43.22 0.10
C GLN A 340 -19.80 44.28 -0.43
N ARG A 341 -19.87 45.48 0.13
CA ARG A 341 -18.89 46.53 -0.08
C ARG A 341 -18.61 47.26 1.22
N SER A 342 -17.39 47.71 1.39
CA SER A 342 -17.02 48.54 2.54
C SER A 342 -17.60 49.96 2.40
N LEU A 343 -18.00 50.55 3.52
CA LEU A 343 -18.27 51.99 3.62
C LEU A 343 -17.01 52.77 4.01
N SER A 344 -15.89 52.08 4.27
CA SER A 344 -14.56 52.62 4.57
C SER A 344 -13.58 52.15 3.49
N GLY A 345 -13.01 53.06 2.70
CA GLY A 345 -12.11 52.71 1.59
C GLY A 345 -12.85 52.42 0.27
N GLY A 346 -12.37 51.44 -0.51
CA GLY A 346 -12.86 51.15 -1.85
C GLY A 346 -14.36 50.85 -1.91
N SER A 347 -15.08 51.47 -2.85
CA SER A 347 -16.55 51.39 -2.95
C SER A 347 -17.08 50.26 -3.84
N ALA A 348 -16.21 49.34 -4.28
CA ALA A 348 -16.56 48.28 -5.22
C ALA A 348 -17.33 47.14 -4.52
N TRP A 349 -18.34 46.59 -5.20
CA TRP A 349 -19.04 45.40 -4.73
C TRP A 349 -18.18 44.16 -4.91
N MET A 350 -17.99 43.44 -3.82
CA MET A 350 -17.32 42.16 -3.77
C MET A 350 -18.37 41.04 -3.83
N LEU A 351 -18.26 40.21 -4.87
CA LEU A 351 -19.04 38.99 -5.04
C LEU A 351 -18.10 37.81 -4.86
N ALA A 352 -18.19 37.11 -3.73
CA ALA A 352 -17.27 36.05 -3.35
C ALA A 352 -18.00 34.77 -2.98
N CYS A 353 -17.42 33.62 -3.33
CA CYS A 353 -17.90 32.31 -2.93
C CYS A 353 -17.90 32.18 -1.41
N PRO A 354 -19.03 31.79 -0.78
CA PRO A 354 -19.09 31.57 0.67
C PRO A 354 -18.09 30.52 1.18
N HIS A 355 -17.68 29.55 0.35
CA HIS A 355 -16.72 28.54 0.79
C HIS A 355 -15.26 28.99 0.66
N CYS A 356 -14.83 29.47 -0.51
CA CYS A 356 -13.41 29.76 -0.77
C CYS A 356 -13.03 31.26 -0.81
N GLY A 357 -14.00 32.17 -0.71
CA GLY A 357 -13.74 33.62 -0.76
C GLY A 357 -13.33 34.16 -2.13
N ARG A 358 -13.20 33.30 -3.16
CA ARG A 358 -12.83 33.71 -4.53
C ARG A 358 -14.06 34.16 -5.32
N PRO A 359 -13.89 35.06 -6.31
CA PRO A 359 -14.98 35.47 -7.19
C PRO A 359 -15.46 34.27 -8.03
N PRO A 360 -16.76 33.89 -7.95
CA PRO A 360 -17.30 32.78 -8.74
C PRO A 360 -17.47 33.16 -10.21
N ALA A 361 -17.13 32.27 -11.14
CA ALA A 361 -17.60 32.40 -12.52
C ALA A 361 -19.06 31.95 -12.65
N THR A 362 -19.51 31.01 -11.81
CA THR A 362 -20.89 30.53 -11.76
C THR A 362 -21.26 30.10 -10.35
N LEU A 363 -22.48 30.46 -9.90
CA LEU A 363 -23.02 30.00 -8.63
C LEU A 363 -23.72 28.65 -8.81
N VAL A 364 -23.45 27.71 -7.90
CA VAL A 364 -24.08 26.39 -7.87
C VAL A 364 -24.79 26.21 -6.54
N ILE A 365 -26.04 25.77 -6.59
CA ILE A 365 -26.81 25.37 -5.41
C ILE A 365 -26.57 23.88 -5.20
N CYS A 366 -25.99 23.51 -4.07
CA CYS A 366 -25.80 22.10 -3.76
C CYS A 366 -27.13 21.45 -3.35
N ARG A 367 -27.17 20.12 -3.32
CA ARG A 367 -28.37 19.34 -2.93
C ARG A 367 -28.94 19.73 -1.56
N HIS A 368 -28.08 20.23 -0.67
CA HIS A 368 -28.42 20.66 0.69
C HIS A 368 -28.54 22.18 0.80
N ASP A 369 -28.97 22.87 -0.27
CA ASP A 369 -29.38 24.28 -0.21
C ASP A 369 -28.25 25.27 0.15
N HIS A 370 -26.99 24.89 -0.07
CA HIS A 370 -25.83 25.79 0.07
C HIS A 370 -25.39 26.36 -1.29
N CYS A 371 -24.88 27.59 -1.29
CA CYS A 371 -24.32 28.24 -2.46
C CYS A 371 -22.80 28.14 -2.48
N GLY A 372 -22.23 27.62 -3.57
CA GLY A 372 -20.80 27.60 -3.83
C GLY A 372 -20.44 28.01 -5.25
N CYS A 373 -19.15 28.24 -5.50
CA CYS A 373 -18.64 28.42 -6.86
C CYS A 373 -18.45 27.08 -7.58
N GLU A 374 -18.18 27.16 -8.88
CA GLU A 374 -17.88 26.02 -9.74
C GLU A 374 -16.69 25.18 -9.27
N SER A 375 -15.70 25.78 -8.58
CA SER A 375 -14.54 25.06 -8.06
C SER A 375 -14.78 24.44 -6.68
N CYS A 376 -15.74 24.94 -5.91
CA CYS A 376 -16.09 24.42 -4.58
C CYS A 376 -17.23 23.41 -4.62
N THR A 377 -17.75 23.13 -5.82
CA THR A 377 -18.87 22.23 -6.03
C THR A 377 -18.48 21.15 -7.01
N SER A 378 -18.79 19.92 -6.67
CA SER A 378 -18.57 18.78 -7.54
C SER A 378 -19.90 18.12 -7.88
N ARG A 379 -19.95 17.44 -9.01
CA ARG A 379 -21.19 16.87 -9.55
C ARG A 379 -21.14 15.35 -9.42
N CYS A 380 -22.14 14.74 -8.80
CA CYS A 380 -22.23 13.29 -8.76
C CYS A 380 -22.37 12.73 -10.18
N SER A 381 -21.55 11.77 -10.58
CA SER A 381 -21.59 11.16 -11.91
C SER A 381 -22.86 10.34 -12.17
N VAL A 382 -23.58 9.95 -11.11
CA VAL A 382 -24.80 9.13 -11.19
C VAL A 382 -26.07 9.99 -11.26
N CYS A 383 -26.35 10.84 -10.26
CA CYS A 383 -27.56 11.69 -10.25
C CYS A 383 -27.36 13.07 -10.87
N ALA A 384 -26.12 13.45 -11.20
CA ALA A 384 -25.79 14.74 -11.77
C ALA A 384 -26.11 15.96 -10.86
N GLU A 385 -26.41 15.75 -9.57
CA GLU A 385 -26.61 16.82 -8.58
C GLU A 385 -25.26 17.39 -8.10
N GLY A 386 -25.27 18.66 -7.68
CA GLY A 386 -24.12 19.36 -7.14
C GLY A 386 -23.95 19.18 -5.62
N PHE A 387 -22.72 18.99 -5.16
CA PHE A 387 -22.35 18.85 -3.75
C PHE A 387 -21.21 19.82 -3.45
N CYS A 388 -21.41 20.68 -2.45
CA CYS A 388 -20.37 21.61 -2.01
C CYS A 388 -19.29 20.87 -1.20
N ALA A 389 -18.13 21.51 -1.01
CA ALA A 389 -17.00 20.97 -0.25
C ALA A 389 -17.39 20.46 1.15
N ASP A 390 -18.34 21.12 1.83
CA ASP A 390 -18.75 20.74 3.20
C ASP A 390 -19.62 19.48 3.27
N HIS A 391 -20.31 19.13 2.19
CA HIS A 391 -21.15 17.93 2.14
C HIS A 391 -20.42 16.72 1.58
N GLY A 392 -19.19 16.90 1.08
CA GLY A 392 -18.33 15.84 0.59
C GLY A 392 -18.92 15.06 -0.59
N ILE A 393 -18.04 14.38 -1.30
CA ILE A 393 -18.40 13.28 -2.20
C ILE A 393 -17.30 12.23 -2.11
N ALA A 394 -17.70 10.98 -2.25
CA ALA A 394 -16.74 9.92 -2.49
C ALA A 394 -16.24 9.99 -3.94
N HIS A 395 -15.06 9.43 -4.21
CA HIS A 395 -14.59 9.20 -5.58
C HIS A 395 -14.69 7.71 -5.88
N CYS A 396 -15.30 7.35 -7.01
CA CYS A 396 -15.43 5.96 -7.38
C CYS A 396 -14.07 5.37 -7.74
N ARG A 397 -13.72 4.22 -7.16
CA ARG A 397 -12.44 3.55 -7.42
C ARG A 397 -12.24 3.12 -8.89
N VAL A 398 -13.31 3.03 -9.68
CA VAL A 398 -13.25 2.48 -11.05
C VAL A 398 -12.88 3.56 -12.06
N ASP A 399 -13.51 4.74 -12.00
CA ASP A 399 -13.35 5.85 -12.95
C ASP A 399 -12.89 7.16 -12.30
N GLU A 400 -12.67 7.15 -10.98
CA GLU A 400 -12.31 8.30 -10.13
C GLU A 400 -13.36 9.42 -10.15
N GLN A 401 -14.56 9.17 -10.69
CA GLN A 401 -15.60 10.19 -10.75
C GLN A 401 -16.31 10.35 -9.40
N PRO A 402 -16.77 11.56 -9.06
CA PRO A 402 -17.51 11.80 -7.83
C PRO A 402 -18.83 11.04 -7.71
N ALA A 403 -19.11 10.49 -6.53
CA ALA A 403 -20.38 9.86 -6.17
C ALA A 403 -20.86 10.38 -4.81
N CYS A 404 -22.14 10.75 -4.72
CA CYS A 404 -22.74 11.15 -3.45
C CYS A 404 -23.02 9.94 -2.56
N ASP A 405 -23.35 10.18 -1.29
CA ASP A 405 -23.56 9.13 -0.28
C ASP A 405 -24.67 8.13 -0.65
N GLU A 406 -25.67 8.54 -1.41
CA GLU A 406 -26.72 7.64 -1.90
C GLU A 406 -26.22 6.68 -2.99
N HIS A 407 -25.24 7.12 -3.78
CA HIS A 407 -24.70 6.37 -4.90
C HIS A 407 -23.34 5.72 -4.61
N VAL A 408 -22.74 5.98 -3.44
CA VAL A 408 -21.50 5.33 -3.04
C VAL A 408 -21.78 4.01 -2.30
N ARG A 409 -21.00 2.99 -2.60
CA ARG A 409 -20.96 1.71 -1.90
C ARG A 409 -19.53 1.32 -1.59
N VAL A 410 -19.32 0.54 -0.53
CA VAL A 410 -17.99 0.00 -0.19
C VAL A 410 -17.90 -1.42 -0.73
N CYS A 411 -16.90 -1.69 -1.57
CA CYS A 411 -16.71 -3.01 -2.16
C CYS A 411 -16.23 -4.03 -1.10
N PRO A 412 -16.90 -5.19 -0.92
CA PRO A 412 -16.47 -6.21 0.05
C PRO A 412 -15.11 -6.85 -0.28
N SER A 413 -14.67 -6.79 -1.54
CA SER A 413 -13.40 -7.37 -2.00
C SER A 413 -12.20 -6.46 -1.75
N CYS A 414 -12.24 -5.20 -2.22
CA CYS A 414 -11.11 -4.28 -2.08
C CYS A 414 -11.27 -3.25 -0.94
N ARG A 415 -12.44 -3.18 -0.31
CA ARG A 415 -12.81 -2.20 0.74
C ARG A 415 -12.77 -0.74 0.30
N LEU A 416 -12.69 -0.48 -1.00
CA LEU A 416 -12.71 0.87 -1.58
C LEU A 416 -14.13 1.26 -2.00
N GLN A 417 -14.37 2.56 -2.06
CA GLN A 417 -15.65 3.16 -2.46
C GLN A 417 -15.85 3.06 -3.99
N HIS A 418 -17.05 2.75 -4.44
CA HIS A 418 -17.43 2.75 -5.85
C HIS A 418 -18.85 3.30 -6.02
N CYS A 419 -19.16 3.83 -7.20
CA CYS A 419 -20.51 4.30 -7.51
C CYS A 419 -21.40 3.13 -7.92
N THR A 420 -22.72 3.29 -7.76
CA THR A 420 -23.73 2.31 -8.20
C THR A 420 -23.72 2.04 -9.70
N ALA A 421 -23.19 2.96 -10.53
CA ALA A 421 -23.03 2.73 -11.97
C ALA A 421 -21.90 1.72 -12.29
N HIS A 422 -20.93 1.58 -11.40
CA HIS A 422 -19.83 0.61 -11.50
C HIS A 422 -20.00 -0.57 -10.53
N GLU A 423 -21.25 -0.85 -10.16
CA GLU A 423 -21.63 -1.99 -9.34
C GLU A 423 -21.92 -3.20 -10.23
N GLY A 424 -21.51 -4.38 -9.76
CA GLY A 424 -21.94 -5.65 -10.32
C GLY A 424 -22.18 -6.67 -9.22
N VAL A 425 -22.71 -7.83 -9.60
CA VAL A 425 -23.11 -8.89 -8.67
C VAL A 425 -22.14 -10.06 -8.78
N CYS A 426 -21.63 -10.53 -7.65
CA CYS A 426 -20.82 -11.76 -7.59
C CYS A 426 -21.73 -12.99 -7.69
N ALA A 427 -21.39 -13.91 -8.59
CA ALA A 427 -22.20 -15.12 -8.84
C ALA A 427 -22.17 -16.18 -7.72
N GLU A 428 -21.28 -16.10 -6.73
CA GLU A 428 -21.25 -17.08 -5.62
C GLU A 428 -22.27 -16.75 -4.53
N ASP A 429 -22.23 -15.54 -3.95
CA ASP A 429 -23.10 -15.16 -2.82
C ASP A 429 -24.16 -14.11 -3.18
N GLY A 430 -24.20 -13.64 -4.43
CA GLY A 430 -25.14 -12.60 -4.87
C GLY A 430 -24.87 -11.20 -4.31
N HIS A 431 -23.77 -11.00 -3.57
CA HIS A 431 -23.41 -9.69 -3.03
C HIS A 431 -22.87 -8.75 -4.12
N THR A 432 -22.97 -7.45 -3.87
CA THR A 432 -22.51 -6.41 -4.79
C THR A 432 -21.04 -6.09 -4.59
N ALA A 433 -20.30 -5.90 -5.68
CA ALA A 433 -18.89 -5.53 -5.68
C ALA A 433 -18.60 -4.56 -6.83
N CYS A 434 -17.49 -3.83 -6.74
CA CYS A 434 -17.11 -2.96 -7.85
C CYS A 434 -16.73 -3.78 -9.09
N SER A 435 -17.05 -3.26 -10.27
CA SER A 435 -16.77 -3.90 -11.55
C SER A 435 -15.29 -4.23 -11.74
N ALA A 436 -14.37 -3.42 -11.17
CA ALA A 436 -12.93 -3.70 -11.19
C ALA A 436 -12.52 -4.94 -10.38
N CYS A 437 -13.32 -5.37 -9.40
CA CYS A 437 -13.09 -6.61 -8.65
C CYS A 437 -13.80 -7.81 -9.27
N LEU A 438 -14.68 -7.62 -10.25
CA LEU A 438 -15.47 -8.67 -10.88
C LEU A 438 -14.82 -9.08 -12.20
N ALA A 439 -14.64 -10.38 -12.39
CA ALA A 439 -14.18 -10.93 -13.67
C ALA A 439 -14.74 -12.35 -13.86
N PRO A 440 -14.90 -12.81 -15.11
CA PRO A 440 -15.35 -14.17 -15.38
C PRO A 440 -14.32 -15.19 -14.90
N CYS A 441 -14.81 -16.32 -14.38
CA CYS A 441 -13.99 -17.48 -14.13
C CYS A 441 -13.49 -18.07 -15.46
N GLY A 442 -12.19 -18.28 -15.59
CA GLY A 442 -11.56 -18.85 -16.79
C GLY A 442 -11.84 -20.34 -17.03
N SER A 443 -12.73 -20.96 -16.26
CA SER A 443 -13.18 -22.34 -16.42
C SER A 443 -14.69 -22.41 -16.70
N CYS A 444 -15.54 -21.88 -15.81
CA CYS A 444 -17.01 -21.92 -15.96
C CYS A 444 -17.66 -20.63 -16.48
N GLY A 445 -16.91 -19.54 -16.66
CA GLY A 445 -17.42 -18.25 -17.15
C GLY A 445 -18.23 -17.42 -16.14
N ARG A 446 -18.59 -17.97 -14.96
CA ARG A 446 -19.33 -17.23 -13.92
C ARG A 446 -18.53 -16.00 -13.46
N VAL A 447 -19.19 -14.86 -13.32
CA VAL A 447 -18.55 -13.60 -12.86
C VAL A 447 -18.40 -13.64 -11.34
N VAL A 448 -17.15 -13.65 -10.87
CA VAL A 448 -16.82 -13.77 -9.46
C VAL A 448 -15.89 -12.65 -9.00
N CYS A 449 -16.06 -12.24 -7.75
CA CYS A 449 -15.24 -11.20 -7.14
C CYS A 449 -13.87 -11.74 -6.70
N ASN A 450 -12.89 -10.85 -6.49
CA ASN A 450 -11.54 -11.24 -6.02
C ASN A 450 -11.55 -12.03 -4.70
N ARG A 451 -12.58 -11.90 -3.87
CA ARG A 451 -12.70 -12.66 -2.62
C ARG A 451 -13.08 -14.12 -2.85
N HIS A 452 -13.83 -14.41 -3.90
CA HIS A 452 -14.32 -15.76 -4.23
C HIS A 452 -13.59 -16.37 -5.43
N ALA A 453 -12.40 -15.86 -5.72
CA ALA A 453 -11.60 -16.36 -6.79
C ALA A 453 -10.11 -16.31 -6.46
N GLU A 454 -9.37 -17.29 -6.97
CA GLU A 454 -7.91 -17.33 -6.91
C GLU A 454 -7.36 -17.27 -8.33
N GLN A 455 -6.18 -16.65 -8.49
CA GLN A 455 -5.51 -16.55 -9.77
C GLN A 455 -4.55 -17.74 -9.91
N SER A 456 -4.67 -18.52 -10.98
CA SER A 456 -3.68 -19.56 -11.29
C SER A 456 -2.34 -18.95 -11.72
N GLY A 457 -1.27 -19.71 -11.52
CA GLY A 457 0.08 -19.34 -11.94
C GLY A 457 0.21 -19.20 -13.47
N ALA A 458 1.19 -18.43 -13.92
CA ALA A 458 1.50 -18.31 -15.35
C ALA A 458 2.04 -19.63 -15.95
N ASP A 459 2.59 -20.49 -15.10
CA ASP A 459 3.10 -21.84 -15.36
C ASP A 459 2.00 -22.93 -15.32
N ALA A 460 0.78 -22.58 -14.93
CA ALA A 460 -0.35 -23.50 -15.01
C ALA A 460 -0.61 -23.90 -16.48
N PRO A 461 -1.19 -25.10 -16.74
CA PRO A 461 -1.33 -25.60 -18.12
C PRO A 461 -2.08 -24.70 -19.11
N LYS A 462 -3.11 -23.95 -18.67
CA LYS A 462 -3.81 -22.93 -19.48
C LYS A 462 -3.45 -21.50 -19.07
N GLY A 463 -2.28 -21.33 -18.45
CA GLY A 463 -1.74 -20.06 -18.01
C GLY A 463 -2.50 -19.43 -16.84
N SER A 464 -2.21 -18.15 -16.63
CA SER A 464 -2.81 -17.40 -15.52
C SER A 464 -4.26 -17.02 -15.84
N ARG A 465 -5.19 -17.53 -15.04
CA ARG A 465 -6.61 -17.27 -15.14
C ARG A 465 -7.25 -17.21 -13.76
N ARG A 466 -8.35 -16.48 -13.67
CA ARG A 466 -9.14 -16.38 -12.44
C ARG A 466 -10.06 -17.59 -12.31
N LEU A 467 -10.00 -18.28 -11.19
CA LEU A 467 -10.79 -19.49 -10.91
C LEU A 467 -11.71 -19.26 -9.72
N CYS A 468 -13.00 -19.54 -9.86
CA CYS A 468 -13.94 -19.54 -8.75
C CYS A 468 -13.64 -20.71 -7.80
N THR A 469 -14.21 -20.67 -6.59
CA THR A 469 -14.01 -21.69 -5.55
C THR A 469 -14.40 -23.10 -5.99
N GLU A 470 -15.40 -23.26 -6.87
CA GLU A 470 -15.79 -24.58 -7.39
C GLU A 470 -14.84 -25.11 -8.48
N CYS A 471 -14.31 -24.22 -9.32
CA CYS A 471 -13.40 -24.60 -10.40
C CYS A 471 -11.94 -24.66 -9.97
N LEU A 472 -11.60 -24.20 -8.77
CA LEU A 472 -10.26 -24.24 -8.24
C LEU A 472 -9.92 -25.64 -7.71
N LYS A 473 -8.77 -26.15 -8.13
CA LYS A 473 -8.13 -27.35 -7.58
C LYS A 473 -6.65 -27.05 -7.33
N TYR A 474 -6.02 -27.85 -6.48
CA TYR A 474 -4.58 -27.76 -6.25
C TYR A 474 -3.91 -29.00 -6.82
N CYS A 475 -2.88 -28.80 -7.63
CA CYS A 475 -2.11 -29.88 -8.22
C CYS A 475 -1.16 -30.51 -7.20
N GLU A 476 -1.47 -31.72 -6.76
CA GLU A 476 -0.65 -32.42 -5.76
C GLU A 476 0.50 -33.24 -6.40
N GLY A 477 0.70 -33.14 -7.71
CA GLY A 477 1.85 -33.72 -8.41
C GLY A 477 3.14 -32.91 -8.30
N GLY A 478 3.01 -31.60 -8.03
CA GLY A 478 4.11 -30.64 -7.89
C GLY A 478 4.17 -30.03 -6.48
N THR A 479 4.05 -28.71 -6.39
CA THR A 479 4.12 -27.92 -5.14
C THR A 479 2.76 -27.50 -4.59
N SER A 480 1.67 -28.16 -5.00
CA SER A 480 0.28 -27.76 -4.69
C SER A 480 -0.10 -26.44 -5.36
N GLU A 481 0.25 -26.26 -6.62
CA GLU A 481 -0.12 -25.04 -7.36
C GLU A 481 -1.63 -24.96 -7.67
N PRO A 482 -2.24 -23.76 -7.65
CA PRO A 482 -3.64 -23.57 -8.01
C PRO A 482 -3.85 -23.74 -9.52
N VAL A 483 -4.73 -24.66 -9.89
CA VAL A 483 -5.09 -25.03 -11.26
C VAL A 483 -6.60 -25.16 -11.40
N GLY A 484 -7.10 -25.16 -12.63
CA GLY A 484 -8.52 -25.37 -12.87
C GLY A 484 -8.90 -26.85 -12.84
N VAL A 485 -10.14 -27.13 -12.46
CA VAL A 485 -10.73 -28.48 -12.49
C VAL A 485 -10.68 -29.11 -13.89
N ASP A 486 -10.66 -28.29 -14.93
CA ASP A 486 -10.55 -28.66 -16.34
C ASP A 486 -9.11 -28.93 -16.81
N GLU A 487 -8.14 -28.96 -15.89
CA GLU A 487 -6.73 -29.26 -16.16
C GLU A 487 -6.20 -30.45 -15.36
N VAL A 488 -7.01 -31.02 -14.46
CA VAL A 488 -6.58 -32.07 -13.55
C VAL A 488 -7.23 -33.41 -13.86
N THR A 489 -6.45 -34.46 -13.64
CA THR A 489 -6.92 -35.86 -13.65
C THR A 489 -6.52 -36.51 -12.33
N GLU A 490 -7.28 -37.51 -11.87
CA GLU A 490 -6.92 -38.27 -10.68
C GLU A 490 -5.80 -39.27 -10.97
N CYS A 491 -4.80 -39.34 -10.09
CA CYS A 491 -3.77 -40.36 -10.18
C CYS A 491 -4.34 -41.73 -9.82
N ALA A 492 -4.21 -42.72 -10.71
CA ALA A 492 -4.71 -44.08 -10.51
C ALA A 492 -4.08 -44.82 -9.30
N THR A 493 -2.98 -44.32 -8.73
CA THR A 493 -2.34 -44.91 -7.54
C THR A 493 -2.78 -44.27 -6.22
N CYS A 494 -3.00 -42.96 -6.17
CA CYS A 494 -3.31 -42.25 -4.92
C CYS A 494 -4.61 -41.44 -4.91
N GLY A 495 -5.34 -41.37 -6.04
CA GLY A 495 -6.58 -40.60 -6.19
C GLY A 495 -6.39 -39.08 -6.20
N LYS A 496 -5.17 -38.59 -5.99
CA LYS A 496 -4.87 -37.16 -5.92
C LYS A 496 -5.01 -36.49 -7.29
N SER A 497 -5.48 -35.25 -7.31
CA SER A 497 -5.60 -34.43 -8.53
C SER A 497 -4.22 -33.98 -9.01
N VAL A 498 -3.92 -34.24 -10.28
CA VAL A 498 -2.65 -33.90 -10.92
C VAL A 498 -2.92 -33.15 -12.20
N CYS A 499 -2.27 -32.00 -12.39
CA CYS A 499 -2.42 -31.22 -13.60
C CYS A 499 -1.73 -31.90 -14.80
N THR A 500 -2.11 -31.52 -16.02
CA THR A 500 -1.51 -32.06 -17.25
C THR A 500 0.00 -31.90 -17.34
N ALA A 501 0.59 -30.90 -16.67
CA ALA A 501 2.04 -30.69 -16.60
C ALA A 501 2.75 -31.69 -15.66
N HIS A 502 2.08 -32.15 -14.62
CA HIS A 502 2.65 -33.03 -13.58
C HIS A 502 2.18 -34.49 -13.67
N GLN A 503 1.27 -34.78 -14.60
CA GLN A 503 0.78 -36.12 -14.86
C GLN A 503 1.62 -36.81 -15.95
N ALA A 504 1.75 -38.13 -15.86
CA ALA A 504 2.25 -38.94 -16.95
C ALA A 504 1.53 -40.29 -16.98
N VAL A 505 1.70 -41.03 -18.08
CA VAL A 505 0.98 -42.27 -18.34
C VAL A 505 1.90 -43.47 -18.12
N CYS A 506 1.42 -44.51 -17.44
CA CYS A 506 2.18 -45.76 -17.34
C CYS A 506 2.14 -46.49 -18.68
N ALA A 507 3.32 -46.88 -19.17
CA ALA A 507 3.46 -47.51 -20.48
C ALA A 507 2.88 -48.93 -20.59
N VAL A 508 2.44 -49.53 -19.48
CA VAL A 508 1.92 -50.92 -19.44
C VAL A 508 0.39 -50.95 -19.39
N ASP A 509 -0.24 -50.13 -18.55
CA ASP A 509 -1.71 -50.11 -18.36
C ASP A 509 -2.41 -48.89 -18.99
N GLY A 510 -1.64 -47.90 -19.48
CA GLY A 510 -2.18 -46.67 -20.07
C GLY A 510 -2.85 -45.72 -19.08
N GLN A 511 -2.73 -45.96 -17.76
CA GLN A 511 -3.36 -45.13 -16.73
C GLN A 511 -2.52 -43.90 -16.38
N VAL A 512 -3.19 -42.83 -15.93
CA VAL A 512 -2.55 -41.57 -15.52
C VAL A 512 -2.07 -41.66 -14.08
N HIS A 513 -0.83 -41.24 -13.83
CA HIS A 513 -0.24 -41.20 -12.50
C HIS A 513 0.50 -39.88 -12.26
N CYS A 514 0.63 -39.48 -10.99
CA CYS A 514 1.56 -38.41 -10.63
C CYS A 514 3.01 -38.86 -10.83
N SER A 515 3.89 -37.91 -11.09
CA SER A 515 5.35 -38.11 -11.20
C SER A 515 5.95 -38.98 -10.09
N ARG A 516 5.47 -38.85 -8.84
CA ARG A 516 5.93 -39.65 -7.69
C ARG A 516 5.66 -41.15 -7.80
N HIS A 517 4.64 -41.56 -8.54
CA HIS A 517 4.26 -42.98 -8.70
C HIS A 517 4.82 -43.60 -9.98
N LEU A 518 5.46 -42.81 -10.84
CA LEU A 518 6.12 -43.29 -12.05
C LEU A 518 7.64 -43.29 -11.88
N ARG A 519 8.31 -44.21 -12.57
CA ARG A 519 9.77 -44.24 -12.67
C ARG A 519 10.16 -44.78 -14.04
N HIS A 520 11.24 -44.25 -14.59
CA HIS A 520 11.83 -44.80 -15.80
C HIS A 520 12.46 -46.16 -15.51
N THR A 521 12.22 -47.12 -16.39
CA THR A 521 12.98 -48.36 -16.46
C THR A 521 14.42 -48.09 -16.87
N ASP A 522 15.35 -48.94 -16.43
CA ASP A 522 16.78 -48.72 -16.70
C ASP A 522 17.16 -49.04 -18.14
N ALA A 523 16.49 -50.03 -18.76
CA ALA A 523 16.78 -50.44 -20.14
C ALA A 523 15.98 -49.64 -21.18
N SER A 524 14.65 -49.69 -21.14
CA SER A 524 13.81 -49.07 -22.18
C SER A 524 13.49 -47.59 -21.95
N ARG A 525 13.81 -47.06 -20.76
CA ARG A 525 13.46 -45.70 -20.32
C ARG A 525 11.95 -45.42 -20.38
N ARG A 526 11.09 -46.44 -20.38
CA ARG A 526 9.63 -46.29 -20.30
C ARG A 526 9.23 -45.89 -18.88
N LEU A 527 8.21 -45.03 -18.75
CA LEU A 527 7.62 -44.71 -17.44
C LEU A 527 6.66 -45.82 -17.01
N VAL A 528 6.91 -46.41 -15.85
CA VAL A 528 6.05 -47.46 -15.28
C VAL A 528 5.63 -47.13 -13.86
N CYS A 529 4.36 -47.45 -13.55
CA CYS A 529 3.83 -47.31 -12.21
C CYS A 529 4.47 -48.33 -11.27
N THR A 530 4.37 -48.11 -9.96
CA THR A 530 4.94 -49.01 -8.94
C THR A 530 4.50 -50.46 -9.09
N ARG A 531 3.27 -50.71 -9.55
CA ARG A 531 2.72 -52.06 -9.78
C ARG A 531 3.36 -52.77 -10.97
N HIS A 532 3.78 -52.03 -12.00
CA HIS A 532 4.37 -52.57 -13.23
C HIS A 532 5.90 -52.51 -13.24
N ARG A 533 6.52 -52.34 -12.06
CA ARG A 533 7.97 -52.47 -11.88
C ARG A 533 8.32 -53.93 -11.60
N ALA A 534 9.32 -54.43 -12.30
CA ALA A 534 9.88 -55.74 -12.07
C ALA A 534 11.42 -55.68 -12.02
N GLY A 535 12.05 -56.68 -11.40
CA GLY A 535 13.50 -56.79 -11.30
C GLY A 535 14.06 -57.95 -12.11
N CYS A 536 15.33 -57.85 -12.49
CA CYS A 536 16.10 -58.98 -13.02
C CYS A 536 16.86 -59.66 -11.88
N ALA A 537 16.79 -60.98 -11.76
CA ALA A 537 17.50 -61.69 -10.71
C ALA A 537 19.04 -61.67 -10.87
N GLU A 538 19.52 -61.45 -12.10
CA GLU A 538 20.95 -61.29 -12.40
C GLU A 538 21.42 -59.84 -12.15
N GLU A 539 20.50 -58.87 -12.17
CA GLU A 539 20.77 -57.46 -11.88
C GLU A 539 19.74 -56.91 -10.88
N PRO A 540 19.86 -57.23 -9.58
CA PRO A 540 18.84 -56.90 -8.59
C PRO A 540 18.63 -55.39 -8.38
N MET A 541 19.61 -54.58 -8.78
CA MET A 541 19.56 -53.12 -8.67
C MET A 541 18.90 -52.46 -9.87
N ALA A 542 18.68 -53.20 -10.97
CA ALA A 542 18.06 -52.68 -12.18
C ALA A 542 16.54 -52.92 -12.18
N PHE A 543 15.80 -51.89 -12.56
CA PHE A 543 14.34 -51.90 -12.67
C PHE A 543 13.91 -51.97 -14.13
N PHE A 544 13.00 -52.90 -14.40
CA PHE A 544 12.41 -53.16 -15.71
C PHE A 544 10.89 -52.99 -15.64
N ALA A 545 10.25 -52.85 -16.80
CA ALA A 545 8.81 -52.99 -16.88
C ALA A 545 8.41 -54.46 -16.70
N SER A 546 7.21 -54.72 -16.18
CA SER A 546 6.73 -56.09 -15.94
C SER A 546 6.63 -56.94 -17.22
N ASP A 547 6.50 -56.30 -18.39
CA ASP A 547 6.50 -56.92 -19.72
C ASP A 547 7.91 -57.11 -20.33
N GLU A 548 8.97 -56.65 -19.65
CA GLU A 548 10.37 -56.75 -20.12
C GLU A 548 11.18 -57.86 -19.45
N VAL A 549 10.58 -58.54 -18.48
CA VAL A 549 11.16 -59.69 -17.80
C VAL A 549 10.23 -60.89 -17.94
N GLU A 550 10.83 -62.07 -18.02
CA GLU A 550 10.08 -63.33 -17.96
C GLU A 550 10.78 -64.28 -16.98
N GLU A 551 10.01 -65.20 -16.40
CA GLU A 551 10.54 -66.21 -15.49
C GLU A 551 11.41 -67.22 -16.24
N CYS A 552 12.60 -67.51 -15.70
CA CYS A 552 13.42 -68.60 -16.16
C CYS A 552 12.69 -69.93 -15.88
N PRO A 553 12.45 -70.80 -16.88
CA PRO A 553 11.73 -72.04 -16.65
C PRO A 553 12.50 -73.01 -15.73
N VAL A 554 13.81 -72.81 -15.56
CA VAL A 554 14.68 -73.66 -14.75
C VAL A 554 14.62 -73.26 -13.26
N CYS A 555 15.02 -72.03 -12.91
CA CYS A 555 15.03 -71.56 -11.52
C CYS A 555 13.77 -70.81 -11.07
N GLY A 556 12.90 -70.35 -11.99
CA GLY A 556 11.70 -69.56 -11.70
C GLY A 556 11.95 -68.09 -11.40
N LYS A 557 13.19 -67.62 -11.48
CA LYS A 557 13.52 -66.22 -11.25
C LYS A 557 13.31 -65.40 -12.52
N SER A 558 12.80 -64.17 -12.40
CA SER A 558 12.64 -63.25 -13.52
C SER A 558 13.98 -62.78 -14.07
N ALA A 559 14.15 -62.83 -15.39
CA ALA A 559 15.34 -62.33 -16.07
C ALA A 559 14.95 -61.42 -17.23
N CYS A 560 15.71 -60.35 -17.43
CA CYS A 560 15.53 -59.44 -18.57
C CYS A 560 16.08 -60.08 -19.85
N VAL A 561 15.72 -59.50 -21.01
CA VAL A 561 16.13 -60.02 -22.34
C VAL A 561 17.65 -60.14 -22.48
N ALA A 562 18.45 -59.22 -21.93
CA ALA A 562 19.91 -59.28 -21.97
C ALA A 562 20.50 -60.45 -21.16
N HIS A 563 19.81 -60.85 -20.09
CA HIS A 563 20.22 -61.95 -19.21
C HIS A 563 19.49 -63.25 -19.51
N ARG A 564 18.87 -63.35 -20.69
CA ARG A 564 18.24 -64.57 -21.19
C ARG A 564 18.88 -64.97 -22.50
N ALA A 565 18.99 -66.28 -22.68
CA ALA A 565 19.48 -66.86 -23.91
C ALA A 565 18.77 -68.18 -24.20
N ALA A 566 18.61 -68.49 -25.48
CA ALA A 566 18.04 -69.74 -25.92
C ALA A 566 19.01 -70.89 -25.59
N CYS A 567 18.51 -71.92 -24.91
CA CYS A 567 19.21 -73.18 -24.80
C CYS A 567 19.39 -73.78 -26.20
N GLY A 568 20.62 -73.96 -26.65
CA GLY A 568 20.93 -74.57 -27.95
C GLY A 568 20.46 -76.02 -28.09
N TYR A 569 19.99 -76.64 -27.01
CA TYR A 569 19.48 -78.02 -27.01
C TYR A 569 17.95 -78.13 -27.05
N CYS A 570 17.24 -77.45 -26.14
CA CYS A 570 15.78 -77.52 -26.05
C CYS A 570 15.05 -76.27 -26.58
N GLY A 571 15.80 -75.24 -27.00
CA GLY A 571 15.27 -74.02 -27.61
C GLY A 571 14.63 -73.02 -26.63
N ARG A 572 14.41 -73.40 -25.37
CA ARG A 572 13.79 -72.51 -24.36
C ARG A 572 14.72 -71.37 -23.96
N GLN A 573 14.14 -70.20 -23.73
CA GLN A 573 14.82 -69.03 -23.17
C GLN A 573 15.02 -69.22 -21.66
N VAL A 574 16.28 -69.35 -21.24
CA VAL A 574 16.67 -69.53 -19.83
C VAL A 574 17.55 -68.37 -19.38
N CYS A 575 17.64 -68.10 -18.08
CA CYS A 575 18.59 -67.11 -17.59
C CYS A 575 20.03 -67.56 -17.86
N THR A 576 20.94 -66.60 -17.99
CA THR A 576 22.36 -66.87 -18.28
C THR A 576 23.06 -67.67 -17.19
N THR A 577 22.58 -67.62 -15.94
CA THR A 577 23.11 -68.46 -14.85
C THR A 577 22.75 -69.93 -15.02
N ASP A 578 21.54 -70.23 -15.51
CA ASP A 578 21.11 -71.60 -15.77
C ASP A 578 21.56 -72.11 -17.16
N LEU A 579 22.33 -71.31 -17.92
CA LEU A 579 22.89 -71.70 -19.21
C LEU A 579 24.38 -72.04 -19.10
N VAL A 580 24.73 -73.31 -19.29
CA VAL A 580 26.11 -73.79 -19.25
C VAL A 580 26.85 -73.35 -20.52
N ARG A 581 27.60 -72.24 -20.43
CA ARG A 581 28.28 -71.57 -21.56
C ARG A 581 29.09 -72.51 -22.47
N GLN A 582 29.82 -73.47 -21.90
CA GLN A 582 30.66 -74.39 -22.67
C GLN A 582 29.86 -75.33 -23.59
N SER A 583 28.63 -75.68 -23.20
CA SER A 583 27.80 -76.63 -23.94
C SER A 583 26.64 -75.97 -24.70
N GLY A 584 26.35 -74.70 -24.40
CA GLY A 584 25.16 -74.00 -24.89
C GLY A 584 23.85 -74.63 -24.38
N ARG A 585 23.89 -75.48 -23.35
CA ARG A 585 22.73 -76.20 -22.81
C ARG A 585 22.30 -75.61 -21.49
N CYS A 586 21.00 -75.57 -21.24
CA CYS A 586 20.48 -75.22 -19.91
C CYS A 586 20.80 -76.32 -18.89
N ALA A 587 20.81 -75.98 -17.60
CA ALA A 587 21.10 -76.90 -16.50
C ALA A 587 20.25 -78.18 -16.56
N THR A 588 18.96 -78.05 -16.89
CA THR A 588 18.05 -79.19 -17.09
C THR A 588 18.52 -80.11 -18.23
N CYS A 589 18.99 -79.56 -19.36
CA CYS A 589 19.46 -80.34 -20.50
C CYS A 589 20.80 -81.03 -20.24
N VAL A 590 21.63 -80.49 -19.34
CA VAL A 590 22.88 -81.13 -18.92
C VAL A 590 22.58 -82.35 -18.03
N GLN A 591 21.52 -82.27 -17.23
CA GLN A 591 21.10 -83.33 -16.29
C GLN A 591 20.22 -84.43 -16.92
N LEU A 592 20.04 -84.45 -18.25
CA LEU A 592 19.25 -85.49 -18.92
C LEU A 592 19.77 -86.88 -18.59
N ALA A 593 18.99 -87.67 -17.87
CA ALA A 593 19.34 -89.03 -17.45
C ALA A 593 18.57 -90.06 -18.27
N ALA A 594 19.16 -91.23 -18.53
CA ALA A 594 18.49 -92.32 -19.22
C ALA A 594 17.33 -92.88 -18.38
N ILE A 595 16.20 -93.14 -19.01
CA ILE A 595 15.02 -93.71 -18.35
C ILE A 595 14.54 -94.92 -19.15
N ALA A 596 14.25 -96.02 -18.46
CA ALA A 596 13.75 -97.25 -19.07
C ALA A 596 12.26 -97.13 -19.46
N GLU A 597 11.45 -96.53 -18.60
CA GLU A 597 9.99 -96.41 -18.77
C GLU A 597 9.55 -94.94 -18.59
N PRO A 598 9.32 -94.19 -19.69
CA PRO A 598 8.83 -92.82 -19.60
C PRO A 598 7.33 -92.75 -19.22
N PRO A 599 6.88 -91.71 -18.51
CA PRO A 599 5.46 -91.51 -18.20
C PRO A 599 4.55 -91.45 -19.44
N GLU A 600 3.29 -91.85 -19.30
CA GLU A 600 2.32 -91.92 -20.42
C GLU A 600 2.09 -90.57 -21.14
N GLU A 601 2.07 -89.49 -20.37
CA GLU A 601 2.00 -88.11 -20.88
C GLU A 601 3.20 -87.76 -21.78
N VAL A 602 4.41 -88.21 -21.42
CA VAL A 602 5.63 -88.04 -22.22
C VAL A 602 5.58 -88.88 -23.49
N VAL A 603 5.09 -90.12 -23.39
CA VAL A 603 4.90 -90.99 -24.57
C VAL A 603 3.90 -90.37 -25.54
N SER A 604 2.83 -89.78 -25.03
CA SER A 604 1.79 -89.11 -25.83
C SER A 604 2.34 -87.87 -26.54
N ALA A 605 3.08 -87.01 -25.84
CA ALA A 605 3.76 -85.86 -26.43
C ALA A 605 4.80 -86.29 -27.49
N ALA A 606 5.56 -87.35 -27.23
CA ALA A 606 6.54 -87.88 -28.17
C ALA A 606 5.88 -88.34 -29.48
N ARG A 607 4.70 -88.98 -29.42
CA ARG A 607 3.94 -89.39 -30.62
C ARG A 607 3.61 -88.20 -31.52
N ALA A 608 3.22 -87.07 -30.91
CA ALA A 608 2.96 -85.82 -31.63
C ALA A 608 4.23 -85.25 -32.27
N VAL A 609 5.38 -85.31 -31.57
CA VAL A 609 6.67 -84.83 -32.09
C VAL A 609 7.21 -85.69 -33.24
N THR A 610 7.00 -87.02 -33.19
CA THR A 610 7.58 -87.96 -34.15
C THR A 610 6.66 -88.35 -35.31
N GLY A 611 5.40 -87.88 -35.31
CA GLY A 611 4.43 -88.17 -36.39
C GLY A 611 4.02 -89.65 -36.47
N GLY A 612 4.19 -90.40 -35.38
CA GLY A 612 3.96 -91.85 -35.30
C GLY A 612 4.45 -92.44 -33.98
N GLY A 613 3.98 -93.65 -33.63
CA GLY A 613 4.30 -94.35 -32.37
C GLY A 613 5.81 -94.55 -32.15
N PRO A 614 6.37 -94.23 -30.96
CA PRO A 614 7.77 -94.55 -30.67
C PRO A 614 7.98 -96.06 -30.71
N LYS A 615 9.01 -96.52 -31.44
CA LYS A 615 9.42 -97.93 -31.40
C LYS A 615 9.93 -98.27 -29.99
N ALA A 616 9.57 -99.44 -29.46
CA ALA A 616 9.92 -99.88 -28.09
C ALA A 616 11.43 -99.92 -27.78
N SER A 617 12.29 -99.86 -28.79
CA SER A 617 13.76 -99.93 -28.67
C SER A 617 14.46 -98.55 -28.65
N ARG A 618 13.73 -97.44 -28.50
CA ARG A 618 14.35 -96.09 -28.50
C ARG A 618 14.94 -95.77 -27.12
N ALA A 619 16.15 -95.22 -27.11
CA ALA A 619 16.73 -94.68 -25.89
C ALA A 619 16.05 -93.36 -25.52
N TRP A 620 15.60 -93.26 -24.27
CA TRP A 620 14.96 -92.08 -23.71
C TRP A 620 15.87 -91.43 -22.69
N ARG A 621 15.92 -90.10 -22.71
CA ARG A 621 16.49 -89.33 -21.60
C ARG A 621 15.52 -88.25 -21.19
N MET A 622 15.43 -88.01 -19.89
CA MET A 622 14.52 -87.01 -19.34
C MET A 622 15.18 -86.28 -18.17
N ALA A 623 14.78 -85.03 -18.00
CA ALA A 623 15.08 -84.21 -16.85
C ALA A 623 13.88 -83.30 -16.59
N ARG A 624 13.70 -82.87 -15.35
CA ARG A 624 12.60 -82.00 -14.95
C ARG A 624 13.17 -80.77 -14.29
N ASP A 625 12.59 -79.63 -14.60
CA ASP A 625 12.84 -78.39 -13.90
C ASP A 625 11.57 -77.84 -13.26
N ARG A 626 11.62 -76.60 -12.78
CA ARG A 626 10.53 -75.98 -12.04
C ARG A 626 9.23 -75.96 -12.84
N SER A 627 9.30 -75.76 -14.16
CA SER A 627 8.12 -75.50 -14.98
C SER A 627 7.85 -76.56 -16.04
N HIS A 628 8.85 -77.33 -16.48
CA HIS A 628 8.71 -78.30 -17.56
C HIS A 628 9.46 -79.61 -17.31
N ILE A 629 9.05 -80.61 -18.09
CA ILE A 629 9.79 -81.84 -18.35
C ILE A 629 10.49 -81.66 -19.69
N VAL A 630 11.80 -81.93 -19.75
CA VAL A 630 12.61 -81.93 -20.97
C VAL A 630 12.90 -83.37 -21.34
N VAL A 631 12.59 -83.75 -22.58
CA VAL A 631 12.70 -85.13 -23.06
C VAL A 631 13.56 -85.16 -24.31
N GLU A 632 14.55 -86.05 -24.33
CA GLU A 632 15.32 -86.41 -25.50
C GLU A 632 14.93 -87.83 -25.92
N ILE A 633 14.58 -87.99 -27.19
CA ILE A 633 14.30 -89.29 -27.80
C ILE A 633 15.21 -89.50 -29.01
N ASP A 634 15.80 -90.69 -29.08
CA ASP A 634 16.56 -91.12 -30.26
C ASP A 634 15.61 -91.46 -31.42
N LEU A 635 15.81 -90.83 -32.57
CA LEU A 635 15.04 -91.07 -33.79
C LEU A 635 15.71 -92.06 -34.75
N GLY A 636 16.94 -92.49 -34.45
CA GLY A 636 17.76 -93.32 -35.33
C GLY A 636 18.53 -92.50 -36.38
N PHE A 637 19.47 -93.15 -37.07
CA PHE A 637 20.33 -92.52 -38.10
C PHE A 637 21.00 -91.21 -37.63
N SER A 638 21.52 -91.20 -36.39
CA SER A 638 22.21 -90.05 -35.77
C SER A 638 21.35 -88.80 -35.54
N ARG A 639 20.01 -88.95 -35.54
CA ARG A 639 19.04 -87.86 -35.28
C ARG A 639 18.42 -88.00 -33.90
N ARG A 640 18.26 -86.88 -33.20
CA ARG A 640 17.59 -86.79 -31.90
C ARG A 640 16.51 -85.73 -31.95
N ALA A 641 15.42 -85.92 -31.22
CA ALA A 641 14.46 -84.86 -30.94
C ALA A 641 14.49 -84.54 -29.45
N VAL A 642 14.59 -83.25 -29.14
CA VAL A 642 14.45 -82.72 -27.79
C VAL A 642 13.18 -81.91 -27.77
N PHE A 643 12.27 -82.25 -26.88
CA PHE A 643 11.04 -81.48 -26.70
C PHE A 643 10.78 -81.21 -25.23
N THR A 644 9.96 -80.21 -24.99
CA THR A 644 9.57 -79.79 -23.64
C THR A 644 8.06 -79.83 -23.52
N LEU A 645 7.56 -80.18 -22.33
CA LEU A 645 6.15 -80.21 -22.00
C LEU A 645 5.96 -79.76 -20.54
N ARG A 646 4.84 -79.15 -20.23
CA ARG A 646 4.49 -78.86 -18.83
C ARG A 646 4.04 -80.14 -18.13
N PRO A 647 4.30 -80.30 -16.83
CA PRO A 647 3.77 -81.43 -16.07
C PRO A 647 2.23 -81.50 -16.21
N GLY A 648 1.69 -82.68 -16.52
CA GLY A 648 0.26 -82.89 -16.72
C GLY A 648 -0.29 -82.46 -18.09
N THR A 649 0.54 -82.00 -19.03
CA THR A 649 0.13 -81.76 -20.43
C THR A 649 0.65 -82.84 -21.36
N THR A 650 -0.07 -83.11 -22.45
CA THR A 650 0.32 -84.08 -23.48
C THR A 650 0.84 -83.43 -24.75
N ALA A 651 0.81 -82.09 -24.83
CA ALA A 651 1.25 -81.33 -25.99
C ALA A 651 2.67 -80.78 -25.75
N PRO A 652 3.61 -80.96 -26.70
CA PRO A 652 4.94 -80.37 -26.61
C PRO A 652 4.88 -78.85 -26.84
N GLU A 653 5.60 -78.07 -26.03
CA GLU A 653 5.69 -76.61 -26.15
C GLU A 653 6.89 -76.15 -26.99
N SER A 654 8.02 -76.85 -26.90
CA SER A 654 9.16 -76.63 -27.79
C SER A 654 9.63 -77.96 -28.37
N VAL A 655 10.05 -77.95 -29.63
CA VAL A 655 10.61 -79.12 -30.32
C VAL A 655 11.85 -78.68 -31.09
N VAL A 656 13.00 -79.27 -30.76
CA VAL A 656 14.27 -79.04 -31.45
C VAL A 656 14.80 -80.39 -31.93
N LYS A 657 15.09 -80.49 -33.23
CA LYS A 657 15.66 -81.70 -33.84
C LYS A 657 17.15 -81.49 -34.06
N HIS A 658 17.95 -82.40 -33.54
CA HIS A 658 19.41 -82.44 -33.68
C HIS A 658 19.80 -83.53 -34.68
N SER A 659 20.76 -83.24 -35.54
CA SER A 659 21.32 -84.20 -36.51
C SER A 659 22.84 -84.08 -36.51
N LEU A 660 23.56 -85.19 -36.36
CA LEU A 660 25.03 -85.20 -36.42
C LEU A 660 25.58 -84.99 -37.85
N LEU A 661 24.73 -85.07 -38.89
CA LEU A 661 25.12 -84.95 -40.30
C LEU A 661 24.97 -83.53 -40.90
N GLY A 662 24.74 -82.49 -40.09
CA GLY A 662 24.32 -81.18 -40.57
C GLY A 662 25.05 -79.98 -39.94
N SER A 663 26.37 -80.00 -39.86
CA SER A 663 27.18 -78.79 -39.59
C SER A 663 28.18 -78.55 -40.74
N LYS A 664 27.67 -78.32 -41.95
CA LYS A 664 28.40 -77.57 -42.98
C LYS A 664 27.56 -76.34 -43.36
N ARG A 665 28.10 -75.19 -42.98
CA ARG A 665 27.74 -73.80 -43.33
C ARG A 665 26.85 -73.65 -44.57
N ARG A 666 25.84 -72.78 -44.45
CA ARG A 666 25.64 -71.68 -45.42
C ARG A 666 25.48 -70.37 -44.66
N GLN A 667 26.00 -69.32 -45.29
CA GLN A 667 26.08 -67.93 -44.84
C GLN A 667 24.74 -67.36 -44.40
#